data_AF-A0A543FUB6-F1
#
_entry.id   AF-A0A543FUB6-F1
#
_cell.length_a   1.000
_cell.length_b   1.000
_cell.length_c   1.000
_cell.angle_alpha   90.00
_cell.angle_beta   90.00
_cell.angle_gamma   90.00
#
_symmetry.space_group_name_H-M   'P 1'
#
loop_
_entity.id
_entity.type
_entity.pdbx_description
1 polymer ?
#
loop_
_entity_poly.entity_id
_entity_poly.type
_entity_poly.pdbx_seq_one_letter_code
_entity_poly.pdbx_strand_id
1 'polypeptide(L)'
;MSSLVGLVVVSHSRALGEAAVALAREMAPGELAIEVAAGLDETTFGTDAVAIATAIGAADSGCGVVVLMDLGSAVLSAELALDLLDDPDARDRVLLCPAPLVEGLVVAAVTAAGGADRDEIAAEASAALGGKQAQLGGPPEARPAEVAEAGPTSEFTVANAHGLHARPAARLAALVRGLDGAEVRVRNATTGSDWIPAASLAGLTALGALSGHRVEISASGPGAGAAVDAVLALASRHFDESSAPAPPAPSSSTGGGPLPASPGIGIGPKRAAEPPAPVVPDEPAADPAVERERLDAALPAVAAEITAARDVAARELGKEEAAIFDAHLLLLDDPALLADAHAGIDGGASAPRAWSDAAERVAAAWEAVPDPYLAARAADVRAVSVQVLRALVGGPALVPVDDGGPAAVLVARDLTPAQAAALDPERVAGVVLAGGSPTAHSAILLRARGVPALVAAGPAVLDVPDGTPIVVDGAAGELVVDPAPDVLAAFRERAAAQAERESQARGQAAAPAVTRDGVSVLVGANVGSPADAAQAAASGADLVGLLRTEFLFLGRTEAPDVDEQEAAYREVAAALGGRRITLRTLDVGGDKPLPYLPLPAEANPFLGLRGIRLADGFPGLLADQLLAAVRVAHETPVSLMFPMVAALDELVAARRALDAAIAAEGRGTPPGLQVGIMVEVPATALKAAAFVPHVDFFSIGTNDLTQYALAAERGNPALAALADPLDPGVLRLVDAVCRAAGERVLVAVCGESAADPVAAQLLVGLGVRELSTAPPAVPATKQTVRELDVSQAAHRASEALTADGPAAVRHPR
;
A
#
# COMPACT_ATOMS: atom_id res chain seq x y z
N MET A 1 -43.04 -7.99 60.93
CA MET A 1 -42.93 -8.00 59.46
C MET A 1 -41.59 -7.38 59.16
N SER A 2 -40.68 -8.12 58.50
CA SER A 2 -39.38 -7.58 58.08
C SER A 2 -39.65 -6.46 57.09
N SER A 3 -39.26 -5.23 57.40
CA SER A 3 -39.39 -4.10 56.47
C SER A 3 -38.33 -4.29 55.39
N LEU A 4 -38.76 -4.73 54.21
CA LEU A 4 -37.89 -4.93 53.05
C LEU A 4 -37.98 -3.71 52.13
N VAL A 5 -36.98 -3.54 51.27
CA VAL A 5 -37.01 -2.52 50.21
C VAL A 5 -38.14 -2.83 49.25
N GLY A 6 -39.00 -1.84 48.96
CA GLY A 6 -40.10 -1.98 48.01
C GLY A 6 -39.62 -1.87 46.56
N LEU A 7 -40.36 -2.47 45.63
CA LEU A 7 -40.08 -2.37 44.19
C LEU A 7 -41.26 -1.70 43.47
N VAL A 8 -40.96 -0.82 42.52
CA VAL A 8 -41.96 -0.23 41.62
C VAL A 8 -41.56 -0.51 40.19
N VAL A 9 -42.51 -1.00 39.40
CA VAL A 9 -42.34 -1.26 37.97
C VAL A 9 -43.09 -0.21 37.18
N VAL A 10 -42.35 0.59 36.41
CA VAL A 10 -42.88 1.60 35.52
C VAL A 10 -42.80 1.11 34.09
N SER A 11 -43.95 0.93 33.43
CA SER A 11 -43.98 0.51 32.04
C SER A 11 -45.00 1.29 31.22
N HIS A 12 -44.69 1.52 29.95
CA HIS A 12 -45.67 2.06 29.01
C HIS A 12 -46.84 1.08 28.82
N SER A 13 -46.65 -0.22 28.99
CA SER A 13 -47.69 -1.25 28.80
C SER A 13 -48.08 -1.89 30.12
N ARG A 14 -49.36 -1.73 30.51
CA ARG A 14 -49.90 -2.37 31.72
C ARG A 14 -49.76 -3.89 31.69
N ALA A 15 -50.14 -4.52 30.57
CA ALA A 15 -50.00 -5.97 30.40
C ALA A 15 -48.55 -6.45 30.52
N LEU A 16 -47.58 -5.64 30.07
CA LEU A 16 -46.15 -5.97 30.21
C LEU A 16 -45.69 -5.84 31.67
N GLY A 17 -46.04 -4.74 32.34
CA GLY A 17 -45.71 -4.50 33.75
C GLY A 17 -46.28 -5.59 34.66
N GLU A 18 -47.55 -5.96 34.46
CA GLU A 18 -48.20 -7.04 35.22
C GLU A 18 -47.56 -8.41 34.97
N ALA A 19 -47.24 -8.73 33.71
CA ALA A 19 -46.57 -9.99 33.38
C ALA A 19 -45.16 -10.07 33.99
N ALA A 20 -44.41 -8.97 33.96
CA ALA A 20 -43.08 -8.88 34.57
C ALA A 20 -43.14 -9.06 36.10
N VAL A 21 -44.12 -8.42 36.77
CA VAL A 21 -44.33 -8.60 38.22
C VAL A 21 -44.79 -10.01 38.56
N ALA A 22 -45.67 -10.61 37.77
CA ALA A 22 -46.09 -12.00 37.97
C ALA A 22 -44.88 -12.94 37.94
N LEU A 23 -44.00 -12.78 36.94
CA LEU A 23 -42.75 -13.54 36.83
C LEU A 23 -41.83 -13.32 38.04
N ALA A 24 -41.64 -12.08 38.48
CA ALA A 24 -40.80 -11.76 39.63
C ALA A 24 -41.35 -12.38 40.93
N ARG A 25 -42.67 -12.39 41.11
CA ARG A 25 -43.33 -13.01 42.28
C ARG A 25 -43.21 -14.53 42.29
N GLU A 26 -43.13 -15.18 41.13
CA GLU A 26 -42.85 -16.62 41.06
C GLU A 26 -41.42 -16.96 41.51
N MET A 27 -40.45 -16.09 41.20
CA MET A 27 -39.03 -16.31 41.50
C MET A 27 -38.66 -15.94 42.94
N ALA A 28 -39.40 -15.04 43.58
CA ALA A 28 -39.22 -14.62 44.97
C ALA A 28 -40.52 -14.82 45.79
N PRO A 29 -40.84 -16.07 46.20
CA PRO A 29 -42.05 -16.35 46.98
C PRO A 29 -41.93 -15.76 48.40
N GLY A 30 -42.56 -14.61 48.63
CA GLY A 30 -42.60 -13.90 49.91
C GLY A 30 -43.48 -12.64 49.85
N GLU A 31 -43.74 -12.02 51.02
CA GLU A 31 -44.49 -10.76 51.11
C GLU A 31 -43.60 -9.56 50.72
N LEU A 32 -43.12 -9.51 49.48
CA LEU A 32 -42.43 -8.35 48.93
C LEU A 32 -43.45 -7.38 48.30
N ALA A 33 -43.34 -6.10 48.66
CA ALA A 33 -44.12 -5.03 48.05
C ALA A 33 -43.56 -4.73 46.65
N ILE A 34 -44.30 -5.15 45.62
CA ILE A 34 -43.99 -4.88 44.21
C ILE A 34 -45.22 -4.25 43.58
N GLU A 35 -45.13 -2.95 43.30
CA GLU A 35 -46.22 -2.14 42.75
C GLU A 35 -46.00 -1.84 41.27
N VAL A 36 -47.08 -1.72 40.50
CA VAL A 36 -47.02 -1.45 39.06
C VAL A 36 -47.65 -0.09 38.76
N ALA A 37 -46.89 0.79 38.11
CA ALA A 37 -47.38 2.02 37.52
C ALA A 37 -47.20 1.96 36.00
N ALA A 38 -48.22 1.47 35.31
CA ALA A 38 -48.12 1.22 33.88
C ALA A 38 -49.36 1.57 33.06
N GLY A 39 -49.14 2.07 31.84
CA GLY A 39 -50.18 2.61 30.96
C GLY A 39 -50.77 3.93 31.47
N LEU A 40 -51.41 4.68 30.57
CA LEU A 40 -52.27 5.82 30.97
C LEU A 40 -53.64 5.34 31.45
N ASP A 41 -54.07 4.17 30.97
CA ASP A 41 -55.23 3.42 31.40
C ASP A 41 -54.98 1.91 31.14
N GLU A 42 -56.03 1.08 31.28
CA GLU A 42 -55.93 -0.38 31.10
C GLU A 42 -55.53 -0.84 29.69
N THR A 43 -55.69 0.02 28.68
CA THR A 43 -55.52 -0.32 27.26
C THR A 43 -54.55 0.59 26.51
N THR A 44 -54.26 1.77 27.04
CA THR A 44 -53.47 2.81 26.38
C THR A 44 -52.03 2.82 26.89
N PHE A 45 -51.08 2.78 25.95
CA PHE A 45 -49.66 2.86 26.29
C PHE A 45 -49.23 4.25 26.75
N GLY A 46 -48.43 4.31 27.81
CA GLY A 46 -47.82 5.53 28.35
C GLY A 46 -47.50 5.42 29.84
N THR A 47 -46.96 6.50 30.41
CA THR A 47 -46.58 6.58 31.81
C THR A 47 -47.17 7.83 32.45
N ASP A 48 -47.70 7.69 33.66
CA ASP A 48 -48.34 8.79 34.42
C ASP A 48 -47.57 9.01 35.74
N ALA A 49 -46.99 10.21 35.90
CA ALA A 49 -46.22 10.59 37.08
C ALA A 49 -47.02 10.51 38.39
N VAL A 50 -48.33 10.77 38.36
CA VAL A 50 -49.19 10.67 39.56
C VAL A 50 -49.40 9.21 39.96
N ALA A 51 -49.58 8.32 38.97
CA ALA A 51 -49.68 6.89 39.22
C ALA A 51 -48.36 6.31 39.74
N ILE A 52 -47.22 6.77 39.21
CA ILE A 52 -45.88 6.38 39.68
C ILE A 52 -45.65 6.85 41.12
N ALA A 53 -45.98 8.11 41.47
CA ALA A 53 -45.85 8.62 42.83
C ALA A 53 -46.72 7.83 43.83
N THR A 54 -47.94 7.47 43.42
CA THR A 54 -48.85 6.64 44.21
C THR A 54 -48.27 5.23 44.44
N ALA A 55 -47.72 4.60 43.40
CA ALA A 55 -47.09 3.28 43.49
C ALA A 55 -45.84 3.29 44.39
N ILE A 56 -45.03 4.35 44.32
CA ILE A 56 -43.88 4.55 45.21
C ILE A 56 -44.35 4.65 46.67
N GLY A 57 -45.38 5.45 46.94
CA GLY A 57 -45.92 5.58 48.30
C GLY A 57 -46.50 4.26 48.84
N ALA A 58 -47.08 3.43 47.98
CA ALA A 58 -47.59 2.11 48.36
C ALA A 58 -46.47 1.08 48.60
N ALA A 59 -45.36 1.18 47.85
CA ALA A 59 -44.21 0.29 48.00
C ALA A 59 -43.27 0.69 49.17
N ASP A 60 -43.27 1.95 49.60
CA ASP A 60 -42.36 2.43 50.66
C ASP A 60 -42.81 2.00 52.06
N SER A 61 -42.09 1.03 52.64
CA SER A 61 -42.26 0.64 54.04
C SER A 61 -41.26 1.30 55.00
N GLY A 62 -40.54 2.35 54.55
CA GLY A 62 -39.51 3.06 55.30
C GLY A 62 -38.08 2.53 55.09
N CYS A 63 -37.90 1.47 54.29
CA CYS A 63 -36.59 0.89 53.96
C CYS A 63 -36.06 1.30 52.58
N GLY A 64 -36.82 2.12 51.85
CA GLY A 64 -36.47 2.54 50.50
C GLY A 64 -37.22 1.79 49.41
N VAL A 65 -37.21 2.37 48.22
CA VAL A 65 -37.90 1.86 47.04
C VAL A 65 -36.95 1.87 45.84
N VAL A 66 -36.88 0.77 45.10
CA VAL A 66 -36.19 0.71 43.80
C VAL A 66 -37.22 0.74 42.68
N VAL A 67 -37.08 1.69 41.77
CA VAL A 67 -37.98 1.88 40.63
C VAL A 67 -37.30 1.37 39.37
N LEU A 68 -37.89 0.36 38.72
CA LEU A 68 -37.43 -0.18 37.44
C LEU A 68 -38.33 0.32 36.31
N MET A 69 -37.74 0.69 35.18
CA MET A 69 -38.42 1.39 34.09
C MET A 69 -38.10 0.77 32.74
N ASP A 70 -39.04 0.84 31.78
CA ASP A 70 -38.91 0.13 30.49
C ASP A 70 -38.20 0.92 29.39
N LEU A 71 -38.75 2.07 28.98
CA LEU A 71 -38.27 2.92 27.91
C LEU A 71 -37.78 4.25 28.48
N GLY A 72 -36.85 4.91 27.77
CA GLY A 72 -36.24 6.16 28.23
C GLY A 72 -37.23 7.30 28.56
N SER A 73 -38.42 7.33 27.94
CA SER A 73 -39.47 8.30 28.27
C SER A 73 -40.11 8.09 29.64
N ALA A 74 -40.04 6.89 30.21
CA ALA A 74 -40.52 6.60 31.57
C ALA A 74 -39.64 7.28 32.63
N VAL A 75 -38.37 7.55 32.33
CA VAL A 75 -37.41 8.23 33.23
C VAL A 75 -37.92 9.61 33.61
N LEU A 76 -38.30 10.42 32.62
CA LEU A 76 -38.82 11.77 32.87
C LEU A 76 -40.12 11.73 33.69
N SER A 77 -40.97 10.72 33.48
CA SER A 77 -42.21 10.55 34.25
C SER A 77 -41.93 10.13 35.70
N ALA A 78 -40.91 9.28 35.91
CA ALA A 78 -40.48 8.86 37.24
C ALA A 78 -39.77 9.99 38.00
N GLU A 79 -38.93 10.78 37.33
CA GLU A 79 -38.32 11.99 37.92
C GLU A 79 -39.37 13.01 38.36
N LEU A 80 -40.37 13.27 37.51
CA LEU A 80 -41.50 14.13 37.86
C LEU A 80 -42.32 13.56 39.02
N ALA A 81 -42.48 12.23 39.09
CA ALA A 81 -43.17 11.57 40.19
C ALA A 81 -42.48 11.78 41.55
N LEU A 82 -41.13 11.87 41.57
CA LEU A 82 -40.39 12.17 42.80
C LEU A 82 -40.71 13.56 43.35
N ASP A 83 -41.02 14.52 42.49
CA ASP A 83 -41.44 15.88 42.90
C ASP A 83 -42.89 15.92 43.42
N LEU A 84 -43.67 14.85 43.19
CA LEU A 84 -45.08 14.72 43.58
C LEU A 84 -45.29 13.88 44.86
N LEU A 85 -44.21 13.38 45.49
CA LEU A 85 -44.30 12.62 46.73
C LEU A 85 -44.67 13.55 47.90
N ASP A 86 -45.69 13.15 48.66
CA ASP A 86 -46.21 13.95 49.79
C ASP A 86 -45.25 13.99 51.00
N ASP A 87 -44.32 13.02 51.11
CA ASP A 87 -43.29 12.96 52.15
C ASP A 87 -41.97 13.60 51.66
N PRO A 88 -41.51 14.71 52.28
CA PRO A 88 -40.28 15.40 51.91
C PRO A 88 -39.02 14.52 51.96
N ASP A 89 -39.00 13.52 52.83
CA ASP A 89 -37.84 12.64 53.04
C ASP A 89 -37.96 11.34 52.22
N ALA A 90 -39.09 11.09 51.54
CA ALA A 90 -39.29 9.89 50.72
C ALA A 90 -38.43 9.92 49.45
N ARG A 91 -38.14 11.10 48.89
CA ARG A 91 -37.28 11.25 47.71
C ARG A 91 -35.90 10.62 47.94
N ASP A 92 -35.30 10.84 49.10
CA ASP A 92 -33.98 10.32 49.43
C ASP A 92 -33.98 8.79 49.64
N ARG A 93 -35.16 8.19 49.79
CA ARG A 93 -35.37 6.75 49.94
C ARG A 93 -35.69 6.04 48.62
N VAL A 94 -35.98 6.77 47.54
CA VAL A 94 -36.28 6.19 46.23
C VAL A 94 -35.05 6.20 45.33
N LEU A 95 -34.79 5.09 44.63
CA LEU A 95 -33.71 4.97 43.64
C LEU A 95 -34.30 4.54 42.29
N LEU A 96 -34.09 5.37 41.27
CA LEU A 96 -34.44 5.05 39.88
C LEU A 96 -33.34 4.19 39.26
N CYS A 97 -33.65 2.95 38.93
CA CYS A 97 -32.67 1.94 38.53
C CYS A 97 -32.65 1.78 37.00
N PRO A 98 -31.47 1.94 36.35
CA PRO A 98 -31.34 1.82 34.89
C PRO A 98 -31.26 0.36 34.40
N ALA A 99 -31.90 -0.57 35.11
CA ALA A 99 -31.87 -2.00 34.80
C ALA A 99 -32.84 -2.38 33.67
N PRO A 100 -32.56 -3.43 32.89
CA PRO A 100 -33.54 -3.98 31.95
C PRO A 100 -34.80 -4.44 32.70
N LEU A 101 -35.98 -4.05 32.21
CA LEU A 101 -37.24 -4.18 32.96
C LEU A 101 -37.51 -5.61 33.47
N VAL A 102 -37.29 -6.65 32.66
CA VAL A 102 -37.68 -8.02 33.01
C VAL A 102 -36.57 -8.71 33.82
N GLU A 103 -35.36 -8.80 33.26
CA GLU A 103 -34.22 -9.45 33.91
C GLU A 103 -33.84 -8.72 35.22
N GLY A 104 -33.81 -7.39 35.19
CA GLY A 104 -33.52 -6.56 36.34
C GLY A 104 -34.55 -6.69 37.45
N LEU A 105 -35.84 -6.78 37.11
CA LEU A 105 -36.91 -6.91 38.11
C LEU A 105 -36.87 -8.26 38.82
N VAL A 106 -36.58 -9.34 38.09
CA VAL A 106 -36.44 -10.68 38.70
C VAL A 106 -35.27 -10.70 39.67
N VAL A 107 -34.12 -10.16 39.27
CA VAL A 107 -32.95 -10.05 40.15
C VAL A 107 -33.26 -9.15 41.35
N ALA A 108 -33.85 -7.98 41.12
CA ALA A 108 -34.23 -7.05 42.20
C ALA A 108 -35.17 -7.71 43.22
N ALA A 109 -36.17 -8.48 42.77
CA ALA A 109 -37.11 -9.16 43.64
C ALA A 109 -36.46 -10.26 44.50
N VAL A 110 -35.55 -11.05 43.91
CA VAL A 110 -34.79 -12.07 44.64
C VAL A 110 -33.84 -11.43 45.66
N THR A 111 -33.11 -10.39 45.25
CA THR A 111 -32.15 -9.67 46.10
C THR A 111 -32.86 -8.96 47.25
N ALA A 112 -34.00 -8.30 46.98
CA ALA A 112 -34.82 -7.65 48.00
C ALA A 112 -35.44 -8.65 48.98
N ALA A 113 -35.92 -9.81 48.51
CA ALA A 113 -36.40 -10.89 49.38
C ALA A 113 -35.29 -11.48 50.26
N GLY A 114 -34.03 -11.38 49.82
CA GLY A 114 -32.83 -11.73 50.58
C GLY A 114 -32.45 -10.72 51.68
N GLY A 115 -33.12 -9.56 51.75
CA GLY A 115 -32.88 -8.53 52.77
C GLY A 115 -31.72 -7.57 52.46
N ALA A 116 -31.25 -7.53 51.21
CA ALA A 116 -30.27 -6.55 50.75
C ALA A 116 -30.81 -5.11 50.81
N ASP A 117 -29.90 -4.15 50.88
CA ASP A 117 -30.26 -2.74 50.86
C ASP A 117 -30.57 -2.25 49.44
N ARG A 118 -31.12 -1.03 49.34
CA ARG A 118 -31.59 -0.44 48.10
C ARG A 118 -30.49 -0.28 47.05
N ASP A 119 -29.27 0.06 47.46
CA ASP A 119 -28.18 0.35 46.54
C ASP A 119 -27.59 -0.97 46.00
N GLU A 120 -27.51 -2.00 46.85
CA GLU A 120 -27.15 -3.36 46.45
C GLU A 120 -28.19 -3.96 45.48
N ILE A 121 -29.48 -3.82 45.78
CA ILE A 121 -30.57 -4.26 44.89
C ILE A 121 -30.45 -3.60 43.51
N ALA A 122 -30.19 -2.30 43.46
CA ALA A 122 -30.08 -1.57 42.21
C ALA A 122 -28.83 -1.96 41.39
N ALA A 123 -27.71 -2.23 42.06
CA ALA A 123 -26.48 -2.68 41.41
C ALA A 123 -26.65 -4.06 40.76
N GLU A 124 -27.22 -5.03 41.51
CA GLU A 124 -27.47 -6.38 41.00
C GLU A 124 -28.52 -6.37 39.87
N ALA A 125 -29.58 -5.58 40.00
CA ALA A 125 -30.58 -5.44 38.96
C ALA A 125 -29.99 -4.86 37.66
N SER A 126 -29.10 -3.87 37.76
CA SER A 126 -28.46 -3.26 36.59
C SER A 126 -27.54 -4.23 35.86
N ALA A 127 -26.82 -5.08 36.61
CA ALA A 127 -25.94 -6.10 36.06
C ALA A 127 -26.68 -7.33 35.47
N ALA A 128 -28.00 -7.42 35.63
CA ALA A 128 -28.79 -8.61 35.26
C ALA A 128 -28.71 -8.99 33.77
N LEU A 129 -28.37 -8.04 32.89
CA LEU A 129 -28.21 -8.30 31.46
C LEU A 129 -26.87 -8.97 31.11
N GLY A 130 -25.86 -8.83 31.97
CA GLY A 130 -24.48 -9.23 31.71
C GLY A 130 -24.34 -10.72 31.39
N GLY A 131 -25.12 -11.58 32.05
CA GLY A 131 -25.11 -13.03 31.78
C GLY A 131 -25.60 -13.35 30.36
N LYS A 132 -26.68 -12.70 29.91
CA LYS A 132 -27.23 -12.89 28.56
C LYS A 132 -26.33 -12.25 27.50
N GLN A 133 -25.70 -11.11 27.80
CA GLN A 133 -24.71 -10.47 26.93
C GLN A 133 -23.46 -11.34 26.76
N ALA A 134 -22.91 -11.89 27.83
CA ALA A 134 -21.77 -12.80 27.76
C ALA A 134 -22.09 -14.04 26.91
N GLN A 135 -23.33 -14.55 26.99
CA GLN A 135 -23.76 -15.72 26.23
C GLN A 135 -24.04 -15.44 24.75
N LEU A 136 -24.41 -14.19 24.41
CA LEU A 136 -24.66 -13.74 23.03
C LEU A 136 -23.47 -12.99 22.41
N GLY A 137 -22.33 -12.92 23.10
CA GLY A 137 -21.15 -12.21 22.64
C GLY A 137 -21.31 -10.68 22.58
N GLY A 138 -22.24 -10.11 23.37
CA GLY A 138 -22.30 -8.66 23.59
C GLY A 138 -21.05 -8.16 24.32
N PRO A 139 -20.65 -6.89 24.13
CA PRO A 139 -19.45 -6.35 24.77
C PRO A 139 -19.55 -6.51 26.30
N PRO A 140 -18.47 -6.90 26.99
CA PRO A 140 -18.50 -7.00 28.45
C PRO A 140 -18.81 -5.63 29.05
N GLU A 141 -19.76 -5.57 29.97
CA GLU A 141 -20.03 -4.37 30.75
C GLU A 141 -18.77 -4.00 31.54
N ALA A 142 -18.39 -2.72 31.46
CA ALA A 142 -17.18 -2.21 32.09
C ALA A 142 -17.21 -2.48 33.59
N ARG A 143 -16.27 -3.30 34.09
CA ARG A 143 -15.88 -3.19 35.50
C ARG A 143 -15.40 -1.75 35.72
N PRO A 144 -15.76 -1.09 36.83
CA PRO A 144 -15.13 0.17 37.18
C PRO A 144 -13.64 -0.12 37.32
N ALA A 145 -12.86 0.34 36.35
CA ALA A 145 -11.42 0.28 36.41
C ALA A 145 -11.00 1.05 37.66
N GLU A 146 -10.21 0.41 38.51
CA GLU A 146 -9.41 1.11 39.51
C GLU A 146 -8.76 2.32 38.82
N VAL A 147 -8.94 3.49 39.41
CA VAL A 147 -8.32 4.74 38.98
C VAL A 147 -6.80 4.57 39.12
N ALA A 148 -6.17 4.04 38.07
CA ALA A 148 -4.74 4.04 37.91
C ALA A 148 -4.29 5.50 37.74
N GLU A 149 -3.23 5.88 38.46
CA GLU A 149 -2.74 7.25 38.61
C GLU A 149 -2.75 8.06 37.30
N ALA A 150 -3.34 9.25 37.36
CA ALA A 150 -3.44 10.20 36.25
C ALA A 150 -2.05 10.65 35.81
N GLY A 151 -1.49 9.97 34.81
CA GLY A 151 -0.32 10.44 34.09
C GLY A 151 -0.65 11.67 33.20
N PRO A 152 0.36 12.35 32.63
CA PRO A 152 0.14 13.53 31.80
C PRO A 152 -0.83 13.24 30.65
N THR A 153 -1.88 14.06 30.55
CA THR A 153 -2.86 14.02 29.46
C THR A 153 -2.68 15.23 28.55
N SER A 154 -2.85 15.03 27.24
CA SER A 154 -2.82 16.10 26.24
C SER A 154 -3.72 15.76 25.06
N GLU A 155 -3.99 16.74 24.20
CA GLU A 155 -4.81 16.55 23.01
C GLU A 155 -4.14 17.10 21.75
N PHE A 156 -4.45 16.51 20.60
CA PHE A 156 -4.12 17.05 19.29
C PHE A 156 -5.29 16.90 18.32
N THR A 157 -5.30 17.72 17.28
CA THR A 157 -6.27 17.61 16.19
C THR A 157 -5.62 16.87 15.02
N VAL A 158 -6.31 15.87 14.48
CA VAL A 158 -5.85 15.13 13.31
C VAL A 158 -5.96 16.03 12.08
N ALA A 159 -4.83 16.36 11.47
CA ALA A 159 -4.77 17.25 10.31
C ALA A 159 -4.51 16.51 8.98
N ASN A 160 -4.28 15.20 9.03
CA ASN A 160 -4.09 14.33 7.87
C ASN A 160 -5.37 14.24 7.03
N ALA A 161 -5.25 14.23 5.70
CA ALA A 161 -6.40 14.29 4.78
C ALA A 161 -7.36 13.11 4.96
N HIS A 162 -6.82 11.91 5.20
CA HIS A 162 -7.58 10.68 5.46
C HIS A 162 -7.57 10.26 6.93
N GLY A 163 -7.22 11.16 7.86
CA GLY A 163 -7.18 10.86 9.29
C GLY A 163 -5.96 10.04 9.74
N LEU A 164 -6.04 9.39 10.91
CA LEU A 164 -5.03 8.43 11.39
C LEU A 164 -5.17 7.08 10.68
N HIS A 165 -4.83 7.05 9.39
CA HIS A 165 -4.80 5.82 8.62
C HIS A 165 -3.54 4.99 8.85
N ALA A 166 -3.45 3.84 8.17
CA ALA A 166 -2.39 2.85 8.37
C ALA A 166 -0.97 3.42 8.45
N ARG A 167 -0.63 4.50 7.72
CA ARG A 167 0.72 5.10 7.73
C ARG A 167 0.96 6.05 8.92
N PRO A 168 0.13 7.08 9.18
CA PRO A 168 0.17 7.85 10.43
C PRO A 168 0.04 6.98 11.68
N ALA A 169 -0.86 6.01 11.67
CA ALA A 169 -1.06 5.05 12.75
C ALA A 169 0.17 4.14 12.94
N ALA A 170 0.77 3.64 11.87
CA ALA A 170 2.01 2.85 11.95
C ALA A 170 3.16 3.65 12.53
N ARG A 171 3.30 4.94 12.16
CA ARG A 171 4.34 5.81 12.70
C ARG A 171 4.12 6.14 14.17
N LEU A 172 2.88 6.39 14.57
CA LEU A 172 2.52 6.56 15.97
C LEU A 172 2.81 5.28 16.78
N ALA A 173 2.38 4.12 16.29
CA ALA A 173 2.65 2.84 16.92
C ALA A 173 4.15 2.56 17.03
N ALA A 174 4.92 2.77 15.95
CA ALA A 174 6.36 2.58 15.94
C ALA A 174 7.09 3.52 16.89
N LEU A 175 6.69 4.79 16.94
CA LEU A 175 7.23 5.75 17.91
C LEU A 175 6.99 5.26 19.33
N VAL A 176 5.75 4.89 19.67
CA VAL A 176 5.38 4.46 21.03
C VAL A 176 6.10 3.17 21.42
N ARG A 177 6.23 2.20 20.49
CA ARG A 177 7.00 0.96 20.74
C ARG A 177 8.49 1.21 20.96
N GLY A 178 9.05 2.30 20.44
CA GLY A 178 10.44 2.71 20.66
C GLY A 178 10.68 3.43 21.99
N LEU A 179 9.64 3.70 22.78
CA LEU A 179 9.74 4.38 24.07
C LEU A 179 9.76 3.36 25.21
N ASP A 180 10.95 3.05 25.71
CA ASP A 180 11.11 2.10 26.82
C ASP A 180 10.47 2.62 28.11
N GLY A 181 9.54 1.84 28.67
CA GLY A 181 8.98 2.06 30.02
C GLY A 181 7.77 3.00 30.12
N ALA A 182 7.28 3.57 29.00
CA ALA A 182 6.07 4.41 29.00
C ALA A 182 4.89 3.68 28.34
N GLU A 183 3.77 3.53 29.05
CA GLU A 183 2.51 3.09 28.46
C GLU A 183 1.74 4.29 27.93
N VAL A 184 1.51 4.34 26.61
CA VAL A 184 0.75 5.42 25.97
C VAL A 184 -0.60 4.89 25.50
N ARG A 185 -1.68 5.59 25.84
CA ARG A 185 -3.04 5.31 25.39
C ARG A 185 -3.62 6.52 24.67
N VAL A 186 -4.50 6.28 23.71
CA VAL A 186 -5.24 7.32 23.01
C VAL A 186 -6.73 7.02 22.93
N ARG A 187 -7.54 8.06 22.77
CA ARG A 187 -8.95 7.95 22.41
C ARG A 187 -9.39 9.08 21.48
N ASN A 188 -10.41 8.84 20.67
CA ASN A 188 -11.03 9.85 19.84
C ASN A 188 -12.10 10.56 20.67
N ALA A 189 -11.76 11.75 21.17
CA ALA A 189 -12.66 12.59 21.97
C ALA A 189 -13.83 13.15 21.17
N THR A 190 -13.77 13.10 19.83
CA THR A 190 -14.86 13.58 18.96
C THR A 190 -15.98 12.55 18.85
N THR A 191 -15.63 11.27 18.77
CA THR A 191 -16.60 10.17 18.71
C THR A 191 -16.88 9.53 20.07
N GLY A 192 -16.10 9.88 21.10
CA GLY A 192 -16.23 9.31 22.45
C GLY A 192 -15.74 7.87 22.54
N SER A 193 -14.71 7.51 21.78
CA SER A 193 -14.17 6.13 21.80
C SER A 193 -13.53 5.77 23.15
N ASP A 194 -13.39 4.48 23.39
CA ASP A 194 -12.60 3.96 24.51
C ASP A 194 -11.11 4.29 24.36
N TRP A 195 -10.40 4.21 25.49
CA TRP A 195 -8.95 4.30 25.54
C TRP A 195 -8.32 3.02 24.98
N ILE A 196 -7.51 3.19 23.95
CA ILE A 196 -6.76 2.11 23.30
C ILE A 196 -5.25 2.30 23.48
N PRO A 197 -4.45 1.23 23.52
CA PRO A 197 -2.99 1.36 23.48
C PRO A 197 -2.52 2.03 22.20
N ALA A 198 -1.73 3.09 22.30
CA ALA A 198 -1.18 3.80 21.15
C ALA A 198 -0.10 2.99 20.39
N ALA A 199 0.37 1.88 20.98
CA ALA A 199 1.23 0.91 20.32
C ALA A 199 0.47 -0.07 19.39
N SER A 200 -0.87 -0.10 19.46
CA SER A 200 -1.71 -0.98 18.63
C SER A 200 -2.08 -0.28 17.33
N LEU A 201 -1.49 -0.72 16.22
CA LEU A 201 -1.87 -0.30 14.87
C LEU A 201 -3.33 -0.67 14.57
N ALA A 202 -3.75 -1.87 14.99
CA ALA A 202 -5.13 -2.35 14.85
C ALA A 202 -6.12 -1.42 15.55
N GLY A 203 -5.85 -1.08 16.81
CA GLY A 203 -6.65 -0.14 17.59
C GLY A 203 -6.64 1.27 17.00
N LEU A 204 -5.46 1.80 16.67
CA LEU A 204 -5.32 3.17 16.13
C LEU A 204 -6.08 3.38 14.83
N THR A 205 -6.15 2.36 13.98
CA THR A 205 -6.91 2.42 12.72
C THR A 205 -8.41 2.28 12.97
N ALA A 206 -8.80 1.37 13.88
CA ALA A 206 -10.19 1.21 14.32
C ALA A 206 -10.74 2.42 15.12
N LEU A 207 -9.84 3.29 15.61
CA LEU A 207 -10.18 4.54 16.28
C LEU A 207 -11.04 5.48 15.42
N GLY A 208 -10.99 5.31 14.09
CA GLY A 208 -11.77 6.12 13.15
C GLY A 208 -11.50 7.62 13.28
N ALA A 209 -10.26 7.98 13.61
CA ALA A 209 -9.87 9.38 13.83
C ALA A 209 -9.67 10.07 12.47
N LEU A 210 -10.75 10.66 11.93
CA LEU A 210 -10.76 11.37 10.65
C LEU A 210 -10.13 12.77 10.75
N SER A 211 -9.91 13.40 9.60
CA SER A 211 -9.46 14.79 9.53
C SER A 211 -10.39 15.72 10.33
N GLY A 212 -9.81 16.54 11.21
CA GLY A 212 -10.53 17.43 12.11
C GLY A 212 -10.99 16.79 13.43
N HIS A 213 -10.82 15.48 13.62
CA HIS A 213 -11.11 14.85 14.92
C HIS A 213 -10.06 15.23 15.97
N ARG A 214 -10.51 15.43 17.21
CA ARG A 214 -9.67 15.59 18.41
C ARG A 214 -9.35 14.22 19.01
N VAL A 215 -8.06 13.96 19.22
CA VAL A 215 -7.54 12.76 19.85
C VAL A 215 -6.88 13.15 21.16
N GLU A 216 -7.32 12.51 22.25
CA GLU A 216 -6.70 12.62 23.56
C GLU A 216 -5.63 11.55 23.73
N ILE A 217 -4.54 11.91 24.42
CA ILE A 217 -3.42 11.03 24.75
C ILE A 217 -3.23 11.04 26.26
N SER A 218 -2.96 9.87 26.83
CA SER A 218 -2.53 9.70 28.21
C SER A 218 -1.31 8.80 28.24
N ALA A 219 -0.29 9.13 29.02
CA ALA A 219 0.88 8.27 29.21
C ALA A 219 1.13 8.00 30.70
N SER A 220 1.58 6.79 31.04
CA SER A 220 1.98 6.39 32.39
C SER A 220 3.35 5.69 32.38
N GLY A 221 4.01 5.58 33.53
CA GLY A 221 5.33 4.94 33.67
C GLY A 221 6.54 5.89 33.50
N PRO A 222 7.77 5.36 33.66
CA PRO A 222 9.00 6.11 33.43
C PRO A 222 9.03 6.78 32.05
N GLY A 223 9.15 8.11 32.01
CA GLY A 223 9.22 8.86 30.75
C GLY A 223 7.87 9.30 30.16
N ALA A 224 6.76 9.14 30.88
CA ALA A 224 5.42 9.54 30.42
C ALA A 224 5.33 10.96 29.81
N GLY A 225 5.99 11.95 30.42
CA GLY A 225 6.04 13.32 29.87
C GLY A 225 6.74 13.40 28.51
N ALA A 226 7.90 12.76 28.38
CA ALA A 226 8.65 12.71 27.12
C ALA A 226 7.90 11.93 26.04
N ALA A 227 7.12 10.91 26.43
CA ALA A 227 6.27 10.15 25.52
C ALA A 227 5.13 11.01 24.94
N VAL A 228 4.44 11.78 25.79
CA VAL A 228 3.42 12.74 25.34
C VAL A 228 4.04 13.79 24.41
N ASP A 229 5.17 14.37 24.79
CA ASP A 229 5.87 15.37 23.97
C ASP A 229 6.28 14.81 22.60
N ALA A 230 6.79 13.57 22.55
CA ALA A 230 7.17 12.91 21.30
C ALA A 230 5.96 12.67 20.38
N VAL A 231 4.82 12.24 20.93
CA VAL A 231 3.59 12.04 20.17
C VAL A 231 3.05 13.38 19.65
N LEU A 232 3.04 14.44 20.47
CA LEU A 232 2.63 15.78 20.04
C LEU A 232 3.57 16.35 18.96
N ALA A 233 4.88 16.12 19.10
CA ALA A 233 5.86 16.50 18.09
C ALA A 233 5.60 15.76 16.76
N LEU A 234 5.28 14.47 16.79
CA LEU A 234 4.93 13.70 15.60
C LEU A 234 3.60 14.20 14.98
N ALA A 235 2.58 14.45 15.79
CA ALA A 235 1.29 14.96 15.34
C ALA A 235 1.41 16.35 14.68
N SER A 236 2.26 17.23 15.23
CA SER A 236 2.48 18.57 14.65
C SER A 236 3.19 18.55 13.30
N ARG A 237 3.89 17.46 12.97
CA ARG A 237 4.47 17.21 11.63
C ARG A 237 3.53 16.38 10.75
N HIS A 238 2.24 16.30 11.08
CA HIS A 238 1.26 15.47 10.37
C HIS A 238 1.67 14.00 10.29
N PHE A 239 2.28 13.47 11.35
CA PHE A 239 2.86 12.12 11.38
C PHE A 239 3.89 11.90 10.28
N ASP A 240 4.58 12.97 9.88
CA ASP A 240 5.57 13.05 8.80
C ASP A 240 4.98 12.66 7.41
N GLU A 241 3.66 12.68 7.26
CA GLU A 241 2.99 12.24 6.04
C GLU A 241 3.23 13.22 4.88
N SER A 242 3.82 12.73 3.78
CA SER A 242 3.94 13.50 2.54
C SER A 242 2.55 13.74 1.95
N SER A 243 2.22 14.98 1.58
CA SER A 243 0.93 15.36 0.99
C SER A 243 0.73 14.87 -0.46
N ALA A 244 1.34 13.75 -0.84
CA ALA A 244 1.10 13.13 -2.13
C ALA A 244 -0.34 12.60 -2.16
N PRO A 245 -1.08 12.79 -3.27
CA PRO A 245 -2.42 12.20 -3.40
C PRO A 245 -2.32 10.69 -3.21
N ALA A 246 -3.20 10.14 -2.37
CA ALA A 246 -3.28 8.70 -2.15
C ALA A 246 -3.42 7.98 -3.51
N PRO A 247 -2.73 6.85 -3.73
CA PRO A 247 -2.99 6.04 -4.91
C PRO A 247 -4.49 5.72 -4.95
N PRO A 248 -5.15 5.86 -6.11
CA PRO A 248 -6.57 5.56 -6.20
C PRO A 248 -6.81 4.14 -5.70
N ALA A 249 -7.88 3.94 -4.92
CA ALA A 249 -8.34 2.61 -4.55
C ALA A 249 -8.35 1.73 -5.80
N PRO A 250 -7.95 0.44 -5.71
CA PRO A 250 -7.93 -0.44 -6.88
C PRO A 250 -9.31 -0.40 -7.51
N SER A 251 -9.41 0.28 -8.64
CA SER A 251 -10.66 0.37 -9.37
C SER A 251 -10.91 -1.03 -9.90
N SER A 252 -12.06 -1.59 -9.52
CA SER A 252 -12.61 -2.77 -10.19
C SER A 252 -13.01 -2.36 -11.60
N SER A 253 -12.02 -2.22 -12.49
CA SER A 253 -12.26 -1.99 -13.92
C SER A 253 -12.90 -3.24 -14.50
N THR A 254 -14.22 -3.29 -14.48
CA THR A 254 -15.04 -4.39 -14.99
C THR A 254 -15.28 -4.27 -16.51
N GLY A 255 -14.24 -3.92 -17.28
CA GLY A 255 -14.40 -3.72 -18.72
C GLY A 255 -13.18 -3.80 -19.63
N GLY A 256 -11.96 -3.97 -19.12
CA GLY A 256 -10.77 -4.26 -19.93
C GLY A 256 -10.36 -5.71 -19.71
N GLY A 257 -9.93 -6.42 -20.75
CA GLY A 257 -9.32 -7.74 -20.58
C GLY A 257 -8.02 -7.69 -19.75
N PRO A 258 -7.35 -8.83 -19.56
CA PRO A 258 -6.08 -8.89 -18.83
C PRO A 258 -5.05 -7.88 -19.36
N LEU A 259 -4.25 -7.31 -18.47
CA LEU A 259 -3.20 -6.35 -18.81
C LEU A 259 -1.85 -7.05 -18.98
N PRO A 260 -1.04 -6.68 -20.00
CA PRO A 260 0.31 -7.20 -20.18
C PRO A 260 1.23 -6.77 -19.03
N ALA A 261 1.97 -7.71 -18.45
CA ALA A 261 2.88 -7.44 -17.33
C ALA A 261 4.31 -7.88 -17.64
N SER A 262 4.50 -9.07 -18.22
CA SER A 262 5.80 -9.58 -18.65
C SER A 262 5.68 -10.24 -20.02
N PRO A 263 6.52 -9.87 -21.01
CA PRO A 263 6.37 -10.33 -22.38
C PRO A 263 6.72 -11.82 -22.54
N GLY A 264 6.23 -12.41 -23.63
CA GLY A 264 6.47 -13.81 -24.00
C GLY A 264 5.17 -14.61 -24.10
N ILE A 265 5.27 -15.83 -24.65
CA ILE A 265 4.13 -16.73 -24.82
C ILE A 265 4.33 -17.95 -23.92
N GLY A 266 3.50 -18.05 -22.89
CA GLY A 266 3.42 -19.18 -21.98
C GLY A 266 2.30 -20.12 -22.36
N ILE A 267 2.57 -21.43 -22.41
CA ILE A 267 1.58 -22.46 -22.71
C ILE A 267 1.74 -23.60 -21.73
N GLY A 268 0.69 -23.94 -20.99
CA GLY A 268 0.73 -25.03 -20.03
C GLY A 268 -0.61 -25.31 -19.37
N PRO A 269 -0.73 -26.43 -18.64
CA PRO A 269 -1.89 -26.67 -17.79
C PRO A 269 -1.95 -25.61 -16.69
N LYS A 270 -3.17 -25.18 -16.36
CA LYS A 270 -3.45 -24.32 -15.21
C LYS A 270 -3.02 -25.03 -13.93
N ARG A 271 -2.32 -24.31 -13.07
CA ARG A 271 -2.06 -24.69 -11.68
C ARG A 271 -2.35 -23.48 -10.79
N ALA A 272 -3.10 -23.68 -9.71
CA ALA A 272 -3.22 -22.65 -8.70
C ALA A 272 -1.83 -22.40 -8.06
N ALA A 273 -1.37 -21.15 -8.03
CA ALA A 273 -0.10 -20.81 -7.36
C ALA A 273 -0.26 -20.79 -5.83
N GLU A 274 -1.43 -20.36 -5.37
CA GLU A 274 -1.82 -20.40 -3.97
C GLU A 274 -2.35 -21.80 -3.64
N PRO A 275 -1.86 -22.47 -2.58
CA PRO A 275 -2.63 -23.57 -2.01
C PRO A 275 -4.01 -23.05 -1.58
N PRO A 276 -5.02 -23.92 -1.49
CA PRO A 276 -6.32 -23.56 -0.90
C PRO A 276 -6.09 -22.80 0.41
N ALA A 277 -6.99 -21.86 0.73
CA ALA A 277 -6.93 -21.16 2.01
C ALA A 277 -6.73 -22.20 3.13
N PRO A 278 -5.76 -22.01 4.04
CA PRO A 278 -5.46 -22.98 5.08
C PRO A 278 -6.75 -23.26 5.85
N VAL A 279 -7.22 -24.50 5.78
CA VAL A 279 -8.41 -24.90 6.53
C VAL A 279 -8.00 -24.97 7.98
N VAL A 280 -8.57 -24.09 8.80
CA VAL A 280 -8.40 -24.13 10.25
C VAL A 280 -8.94 -25.49 10.73
N PRO A 281 -8.10 -26.40 11.24
CA PRO A 281 -8.55 -27.72 11.66
C PRO A 281 -9.54 -27.59 12.82
N ASP A 282 -10.62 -28.36 12.76
CA ASP A 282 -11.62 -28.47 13.83
C ASP A 282 -11.18 -29.51 14.88
N GLU A 283 -9.89 -29.50 15.21
CA GLU A 283 -9.29 -30.42 16.17
C GLU A 283 -9.33 -29.83 17.59
N PRO A 284 -9.49 -30.66 18.63
CA PRO A 284 -9.39 -30.19 20.00
C PRO A 284 -8.03 -29.53 20.25
N ALA A 285 -8.04 -28.34 20.87
CA ALA A 285 -6.80 -27.67 21.24
C ALA A 285 -5.95 -28.55 22.16
N ALA A 286 -4.62 -28.47 22.02
CA ALA A 286 -3.71 -28.99 23.02
C ALA A 286 -3.79 -28.16 24.32
N ASP A 287 -2.90 -28.43 25.27
CA ASP A 287 -2.75 -27.56 26.44
C ASP A 287 -2.52 -26.09 25.99
N PRO A 288 -3.22 -25.09 26.58
CA PRO A 288 -3.05 -23.69 26.22
C PRO A 288 -1.60 -23.20 26.19
N ALA A 289 -0.72 -23.74 27.05
CA ALA A 289 0.70 -23.40 27.03
C ALA A 289 1.40 -23.86 25.73
N VAL A 290 1.04 -25.04 25.22
CA VAL A 290 1.58 -25.59 23.96
C VAL A 290 1.06 -24.80 22.76
N GLU A 291 -0.22 -24.46 22.74
CA GLU A 291 -0.80 -23.66 21.65
C GLU A 291 -0.23 -22.23 21.63
N ARG A 292 0.03 -21.62 22.79
CA ARG A 292 0.76 -20.34 22.87
C ARG A 292 2.16 -20.46 22.29
N GLU A 293 2.94 -21.48 22.69
CA GLU A 293 4.28 -21.70 22.16
C GLU A 293 4.27 -21.88 20.63
N ARG A 294 3.27 -22.58 20.08
CA ARG A 294 3.09 -22.72 18.62
C ARG A 294 2.87 -21.38 17.93
N LEU A 295 2.01 -20.51 18.48
CA LEU A 295 1.77 -19.17 17.95
C LEU A 295 3.03 -18.30 18.03
N ASP A 296 3.65 -18.27 19.21
CA ASP A 296 4.82 -17.45 19.49
C ASP A 296 6.06 -17.91 18.67
N ALA A 297 6.10 -19.17 18.22
CA ALA A 297 7.11 -19.67 17.28
C ALA A 297 6.79 -19.36 15.81
N ALA A 298 5.51 -19.33 15.41
CA ALA A 298 5.10 -19.06 14.04
C ALA A 298 5.28 -17.58 13.64
N LEU A 299 4.99 -16.65 14.57
CA LEU A 299 5.06 -15.21 14.31
C LEU A 299 6.46 -14.74 13.88
N PRO A 300 7.58 -15.09 14.56
CA PRO A 300 8.93 -14.72 14.13
C PRO A 300 9.32 -15.30 12.77
N ALA A 301 8.85 -16.51 12.43
CA ALA A 301 9.13 -17.14 11.14
C ALA A 301 8.50 -16.35 9.99
N VAL A 302 7.22 -15.97 10.13
CA VAL A 302 6.53 -15.13 9.15
C VAL A 302 7.12 -13.72 9.10
N ALA A 303 7.48 -13.14 10.26
CA ALA A 303 8.14 -11.83 10.30
C ALA A 303 9.48 -11.84 9.54
N ALA A 304 10.26 -12.94 9.62
CA ALA A 304 11.49 -13.08 8.85
C ALA A 304 11.23 -13.17 7.34
N GLU A 305 10.18 -13.86 6.90
CA GLU A 305 9.78 -13.93 5.49
C GLU A 305 9.36 -12.55 4.95
N ILE A 306 8.53 -11.83 5.71
CA ILE A 306 8.10 -10.47 5.37
C ILE A 306 9.29 -9.51 5.35
N THR A 307 10.24 -9.66 6.28
CA THR A 307 11.47 -8.86 6.31
C THR A 307 12.36 -9.13 5.11
N ALA A 308 12.54 -10.39 4.72
CA ALA A 308 13.28 -10.72 3.50
C ALA A 308 12.62 -10.13 2.25
N ALA A 309 11.29 -10.19 2.16
CA ALA A 309 10.55 -9.54 1.08
C ALA A 309 10.71 -8.00 1.11
N ARG A 310 10.68 -7.39 2.30
CA ARG A 310 10.95 -5.96 2.50
C ARG A 310 12.35 -5.58 2.02
N ASP A 311 13.37 -6.33 2.40
CA ASP A 311 14.77 -6.01 2.07
C ASP A 311 15.03 -6.11 0.56
N VAL A 312 14.43 -7.10 -0.11
CA VAL A 312 14.44 -7.17 -1.58
C VAL A 312 13.73 -5.97 -2.17
N ALA A 313 12.54 -5.62 -1.68
CA ALA A 313 11.79 -4.46 -2.17
C ALA A 313 12.58 -3.14 -1.97
N ALA A 314 13.20 -2.95 -0.81
CA ALA A 314 13.96 -1.75 -0.48
C ALA A 314 15.20 -1.58 -1.37
N ARG A 315 15.84 -2.67 -1.79
CA ARG A 315 17.01 -2.65 -2.69
C ARG A 315 16.64 -2.33 -4.13
N GLU A 316 15.56 -2.93 -4.62
CA GLU A 316 15.18 -2.84 -6.04
C GLU A 316 14.35 -1.59 -6.36
N LEU A 317 13.57 -1.09 -5.39
CA LEU A 317 12.48 -0.13 -5.66
C LEU A 317 12.55 1.13 -4.82
N GLY A 318 13.29 1.10 -3.70
CA GLY A 318 13.38 2.21 -2.76
C GLY A 318 12.74 1.90 -1.42
N LYS A 319 13.16 2.64 -0.38
CA LYS A 319 12.68 2.43 1.00
C LYS A 319 11.21 2.81 1.20
N GLU A 320 10.68 3.73 0.39
CA GLU A 320 9.28 4.19 0.53
C GLU A 320 8.29 3.13 0.03
N GLU A 321 8.62 2.45 -1.06
CA GLU A 321 7.87 1.35 -1.63
C GLU A 321 7.91 0.10 -0.72
N ALA A 322 8.99 -0.06 0.03
CA ALA A 322 9.14 -1.11 1.03
C ALA A 322 8.35 -0.85 2.34
N ALA A 323 7.87 0.38 2.56
CA ALA A 323 7.19 0.76 3.81
C ALA A 323 5.85 0.05 4.04
N ILE A 324 5.25 -0.53 2.99
CA ILE A 324 4.05 -1.37 3.13
C ILE A 324 4.33 -2.61 4.01
N PHE A 325 5.53 -3.18 3.90
CA PHE A 325 5.92 -4.34 4.70
C PHE A 325 6.14 -3.97 6.17
N ASP A 326 6.53 -2.72 6.47
CA ASP A 326 6.65 -2.26 7.86
C ASP A 326 5.28 -2.26 8.57
N ALA A 327 4.20 -1.92 7.86
CA ALA A 327 2.85 -2.03 8.39
C ALA A 327 2.44 -3.49 8.64
N HIS A 328 2.82 -4.42 7.76
CA HIS A 328 2.59 -5.85 7.97
C HIS A 328 3.36 -6.38 9.19
N LEU A 329 4.62 -5.98 9.36
CA LEU A 329 5.43 -6.34 10.54
C LEU A 329 4.83 -5.77 11.83
N LEU A 330 4.38 -4.51 11.82
CA LEU A 330 3.73 -3.89 12.97
C LEU A 330 2.43 -4.59 13.37
N LEU A 331 1.70 -5.14 12.39
CA LEU A 331 0.48 -5.92 12.61
C LEU A 331 0.77 -7.27 13.28
N LEU A 332 1.84 -7.97 12.88
CA LEU A 332 2.25 -9.23 13.52
C LEU A 332 2.58 -9.04 15.00
N ASP A 333 3.20 -7.90 15.34
CA ASP A 333 3.56 -7.53 16.70
C ASP A 333 2.49 -6.65 17.37
N ASP A 334 1.24 -6.63 16.88
CA ASP A 334 0.19 -5.78 17.44
C ASP A 334 -0.29 -6.29 18.81
N PRO A 335 -0.15 -5.51 19.90
CA PRO A 335 -0.47 -6.00 21.25
C PRO A 335 -1.95 -6.31 21.44
N ALA A 336 -2.86 -5.64 20.74
CA ALA A 336 -4.29 -5.93 20.85
C ALA A 336 -4.65 -7.22 20.10
N LEU A 337 -4.09 -7.42 18.91
CA LEU A 337 -4.26 -8.65 18.13
C LEU A 337 -3.70 -9.86 18.89
N LEU A 338 -2.49 -9.74 19.44
CA LEU A 338 -1.83 -10.80 20.20
C LEU A 338 -2.58 -11.13 21.50
N ALA A 339 -3.01 -10.12 22.25
CA ALA A 339 -3.80 -10.34 23.46
C ALA A 339 -5.11 -11.08 23.16
N ASP A 340 -5.78 -10.72 22.07
CA ASP A 340 -7.02 -11.35 21.65
C ASP A 340 -6.81 -12.81 21.17
N ALA A 341 -5.74 -13.06 20.40
CA ALA A 341 -5.36 -14.42 20.01
C ALA A 341 -4.98 -15.28 21.24
N HIS A 342 -4.22 -14.74 22.20
CA HIS A 342 -3.87 -15.45 23.43
C HIS A 342 -5.09 -15.73 24.32
N ALA A 343 -6.03 -14.78 24.43
CA ALA A 343 -7.27 -14.98 25.16
C ALA A 343 -8.14 -16.08 24.54
N GLY A 344 -8.17 -16.17 23.20
CA GLY A 344 -8.81 -17.27 22.49
C GLY A 344 -8.19 -18.63 22.84
N ILE A 345 -6.85 -18.70 22.91
CA ILE A 345 -6.13 -19.92 23.31
C ILE A 345 -6.45 -20.31 24.76
N ASP A 346 -6.47 -19.34 25.68
CA ASP A 346 -6.87 -19.57 27.08
C ASP A 346 -8.32 -20.05 27.22
N GLY A 347 -9.19 -19.59 26.32
CA GLY A 347 -10.57 -20.05 26.19
C GLY A 347 -10.72 -21.45 25.61
N GLY A 348 -9.62 -22.13 25.26
CA GLY A 348 -9.59 -23.49 24.73
C GLY A 348 -9.59 -23.61 23.21
N ALA A 349 -9.36 -22.53 22.47
CA ALA A 349 -9.17 -22.58 21.02
C ALA A 349 -7.74 -23.01 20.65
N SER A 350 -7.59 -23.69 19.52
CA SER A 350 -6.27 -23.98 18.95
C SER A 350 -5.61 -22.70 18.44
N ALA A 351 -4.28 -22.66 18.34
CA ALA A 351 -3.55 -21.49 17.83
C ALA A 351 -4.02 -21.02 16.45
N PRO A 352 -4.25 -21.90 15.44
CA PRO A 352 -4.81 -21.48 14.16
C PRO A 352 -6.20 -20.85 14.29
N ARG A 353 -7.08 -21.40 15.15
CA ARG A 353 -8.43 -20.88 15.34
C ARG A 353 -8.41 -19.52 16.03
N ALA A 354 -7.69 -19.42 17.13
CA ALA A 354 -7.60 -18.20 17.91
C ALA A 354 -6.99 -17.04 17.10
N TRP A 355 -5.93 -17.31 16.35
CA TRP A 355 -5.33 -16.33 15.44
C TRP A 355 -6.28 -15.92 14.31
N SER A 356 -6.94 -16.87 13.65
CA SER A 356 -7.89 -16.59 12.57
C SER A 356 -9.03 -15.70 13.06
N ASP A 357 -9.61 -16.00 14.22
CA ASP A 357 -10.72 -15.25 14.78
C ASP A 357 -10.30 -13.84 15.21
N ALA A 358 -9.12 -13.69 15.82
CA ALA A 358 -8.59 -12.39 16.22
C ALA A 358 -8.28 -11.50 15.00
N ALA A 359 -7.65 -12.07 13.96
CA ALA A 359 -7.36 -11.34 12.74
C ALA A 359 -8.63 -10.93 11.97
N GLU A 360 -9.66 -11.78 11.94
CA GLU A 360 -10.93 -11.43 11.28
C GLU A 360 -11.69 -10.34 12.05
N ARG A 361 -11.62 -10.32 13.39
CA ARG A 361 -12.15 -9.20 14.19
C ARG A 361 -11.49 -7.88 13.85
N VAL A 362 -10.16 -7.86 13.72
CA VAL A 362 -9.42 -6.66 13.30
C VAL A 362 -9.82 -6.25 11.88
N ALA A 363 -9.87 -7.18 10.94
CA ALA A 363 -10.27 -6.90 9.56
C ALA A 363 -11.69 -6.32 9.49
N ALA A 364 -12.66 -6.91 10.19
CA ALA A 364 -14.03 -6.43 10.23
C ALA A 364 -14.15 -5.03 10.86
N ALA A 365 -13.38 -4.75 11.93
CA ALA A 365 -13.33 -3.43 12.54
C ALA A 365 -12.81 -2.36 11.56
N TRP A 366 -11.82 -2.71 10.73
CA TRP A 366 -11.29 -1.81 9.71
C TRP A 366 -12.27 -1.60 8.55
N GLU A 367 -13.00 -2.63 8.12
CA GLU A 367 -14.04 -2.50 7.08
C GLU A 367 -15.20 -1.59 7.51
N ALA A 368 -15.49 -1.52 8.80
CA ALA A 368 -16.55 -0.68 9.36
C ALA A 368 -16.18 0.81 9.43
N VAL A 369 -14.91 1.18 9.18
CA VAL A 369 -14.47 2.57 9.23
C VAL A 369 -15.08 3.37 8.06
N PRO A 370 -15.67 4.55 8.30
CA PRO A 370 -16.36 5.36 7.29
C PRO A 370 -15.39 6.15 6.39
N ASP A 371 -14.32 5.50 5.92
CA ASP A 371 -13.41 6.02 4.89
C ASP A 371 -13.07 4.85 3.93
N PRO A 372 -13.36 4.96 2.63
CA PRO A 372 -13.16 3.86 1.68
C PRO A 372 -11.71 3.40 1.53
N TYR A 373 -10.74 4.31 1.74
CA TYR A 373 -9.32 3.98 1.66
C TYR A 373 -8.90 3.16 2.88
N LEU A 374 -9.38 3.51 4.07
CA LEU A 374 -9.21 2.76 5.32
C LEU A 374 -9.85 1.37 5.27
N ALA A 375 -11.11 1.30 4.84
CA ALA A 375 -11.84 0.05 4.74
C ALA A 375 -11.15 -0.94 3.79
N ALA A 376 -10.57 -0.46 2.69
CA ALA A 376 -9.85 -1.29 1.73
C ALA A 376 -8.58 -1.97 2.30
N ARG A 377 -8.03 -1.49 3.43
CA ARG A 377 -6.84 -2.07 4.08
C ARG A 377 -7.14 -3.32 4.91
N ALA A 378 -8.41 -3.64 5.18
CA ALA A 378 -8.78 -4.90 5.82
C ALA A 378 -8.32 -6.14 5.04
N ALA A 379 -8.18 -6.01 3.71
CA ALA A 379 -7.60 -7.05 2.87
C ALA A 379 -6.15 -7.38 3.25
N ASP A 380 -5.36 -6.38 3.69
CA ASP A 380 -3.96 -6.57 4.11
C ASP A 380 -3.89 -7.38 5.41
N VAL A 381 -4.79 -7.10 6.37
CA VAL A 381 -4.91 -7.86 7.63
C VAL A 381 -5.20 -9.33 7.35
N ARG A 382 -6.14 -9.61 6.45
CA ARG A 382 -6.46 -10.98 6.03
C ARG A 382 -5.30 -11.64 5.29
N ALA A 383 -4.56 -10.89 4.46
CA ALA A 383 -3.40 -11.42 3.74
C ALA A 383 -2.25 -11.82 4.69
N VAL A 384 -1.96 -11.00 5.70
CA VAL A 384 -0.98 -11.35 6.75
C VAL A 384 -1.47 -12.53 7.59
N SER A 385 -2.76 -12.55 7.94
CA SER A 385 -3.36 -13.67 8.67
C SER A 385 -3.16 -15.02 7.97
N VAL A 386 -3.39 -15.07 6.66
CA VAL A 386 -3.20 -16.30 5.85
C VAL A 386 -1.75 -16.80 5.91
N GLN A 387 -0.76 -15.91 5.97
CA GLN A 387 0.65 -16.31 6.08
C GLN A 387 0.94 -16.98 7.43
N VAL A 388 0.43 -16.42 8.53
CA VAL A 388 0.57 -17.01 9.88
C VAL A 388 -0.21 -18.33 10.00
N LEU A 389 -1.41 -18.41 9.44
CA LEU A 389 -2.19 -19.66 9.42
C LEU A 389 -1.46 -20.76 8.66
N ARG A 390 -0.76 -20.44 7.56
CA ARG A 390 0.06 -21.42 6.83
C ARG A 390 1.25 -21.91 7.66
N ALA A 391 1.93 -21.01 8.38
CA ALA A 391 3.00 -21.38 9.29
C ALA A 391 2.51 -22.30 10.43
N LEU A 392 1.30 -22.06 10.95
CA LEU A 392 0.71 -22.82 12.05
C LEU A 392 0.15 -24.20 11.66
N VAL A 393 -0.49 -24.29 10.49
CA VAL A 393 -1.13 -25.53 10.00
C VAL A 393 -0.11 -26.43 9.28
N GLY A 394 1.00 -25.87 8.79
CA GLY A 394 2.00 -26.59 8.02
C GLY A 394 1.57 -26.75 6.56
N GLY A 395 2.10 -25.89 5.69
CA GLY A 395 1.88 -25.95 4.25
C GLY A 395 2.87 -25.08 3.49
N PRO A 396 3.25 -25.43 2.25
CA PRO A 396 4.20 -24.66 1.48
C PRO A 396 3.60 -23.30 1.04
N ALA A 397 4.41 -22.24 1.01
CA ALA A 397 3.97 -20.89 0.63
C ALA A 397 3.48 -20.77 -0.83
N LEU A 398 3.90 -21.71 -1.67
CA LEU A 398 3.44 -21.97 -3.04
C LEU A 398 3.15 -23.47 -3.15
N VAL A 399 2.16 -23.86 -3.96
CA VAL A 399 2.05 -25.28 -4.36
C VAL A 399 3.31 -25.61 -5.16
N PRO A 400 4.13 -26.58 -4.74
CA PRO A 400 5.26 -27.01 -5.56
C PRO A 400 4.72 -27.43 -6.93
N VAL A 401 5.29 -26.90 -8.00
CA VAL A 401 5.08 -27.50 -9.32
C VAL A 401 5.58 -28.96 -9.20
N ASP A 402 4.95 -29.92 -9.88
CA ASP A 402 5.28 -31.35 -9.76
C ASP A 402 6.61 -31.66 -10.48
N ASP A 403 7.53 -32.42 -9.87
CA ASP A 403 8.92 -32.61 -10.36
C ASP A 403 9.02 -33.44 -11.65
N GLY A 404 7.93 -34.10 -12.05
CA GLY A 404 7.86 -34.93 -13.27
C GLY A 404 6.86 -34.45 -14.34
N GLY A 405 6.21 -33.29 -14.17
CA GLY A 405 5.18 -32.77 -15.07
C GLY A 405 5.68 -31.73 -16.09
N PRO A 406 4.90 -31.42 -17.15
CA PRO A 406 5.21 -30.30 -18.04
C PRO A 406 5.10 -28.96 -17.32
N ALA A 407 5.84 -27.95 -17.80
CA ALA A 407 5.76 -26.58 -17.29
C ALA A 407 4.32 -26.06 -17.29
N ALA A 408 3.91 -25.39 -16.21
CA ALA A 408 2.53 -25.00 -15.94
C ALA A 408 2.31 -23.49 -16.00
N VAL A 409 1.07 -23.08 -16.25
CA VAL A 409 0.65 -21.68 -16.08
C VAL A 409 0.12 -21.50 -14.67
N LEU A 410 0.79 -20.68 -13.88
CA LEU A 410 0.40 -20.36 -12.52
C LEU A 410 -0.69 -19.29 -12.51
N VAL A 411 -1.79 -19.58 -11.84
CA VAL A 411 -2.90 -18.63 -11.66
C VAL A 411 -3.05 -18.31 -10.18
N ALA A 412 -3.04 -17.03 -9.83
CA ALA A 412 -3.10 -16.54 -8.45
C ALA A 412 -3.95 -15.28 -8.32
N ARG A 413 -4.35 -14.92 -7.10
CA ARG A 413 -4.97 -13.60 -6.85
C ARG A 413 -3.93 -12.51 -7.03
N ASP A 414 -2.79 -12.71 -6.38
CA ASP A 414 -1.58 -11.88 -6.46
C ASP A 414 -0.35 -12.75 -6.11
N LEU A 415 0.85 -12.22 -6.31
CA LEU A 415 2.10 -12.80 -5.84
C LEU A 415 2.88 -11.79 -5.00
N THR A 416 3.44 -12.23 -3.88
CA THR A 416 4.44 -11.43 -3.17
C THR A 416 5.77 -11.40 -3.96
N PRO A 417 6.64 -10.40 -3.73
CA PRO A 417 7.97 -10.38 -4.33
C PRO A 417 8.80 -11.65 -4.04
N ALA A 418 8.71 -12.19 -2.83
CA ALA A 418 9.38 -13.44 -2.46
C ALA A 418 8.84 -14.63 -3.26
N GLN A 419 7.52 -14.72 -3.45
CA GLN A 419 6.89 -15.77 -4.27
C GLN A 419 7.28 -15.65 -5.74
N ALA A 420 7.18 -14.44 -6.32
CA ALA A 420 7.63 -14.16 -7.68
C ALA A 420 9.12 -14.47 -7.86
N ALA A 421 9.92 -14.26 -6.80
CA ALA A 421 11.34 -14.57 -6.80
C ALA A 421 11.68 -16.07 -6.69
N ALA A 422 10.86 -16.82 -5.98
CA ALA A 422 11.03 -18.26 -5.79
C ALA A 422 10.57 -19.09 -7.00
N LEU A 423 9.93 -18.47 -8.00
CA LEU A 423 9.49 -19.18 -9.21
C LEU A 423 10.68 -19.70 -10.01
N ASP A 424 10.57 -20.97 -10.41
CA ASP A 424 11.49 -21.62 -11.34
C ASP A 424 11.02 -21.40 -12.78
N PRO A 425 11.76 -20.65 -13.62
CA PRO A 425 11.38 -20.37 -15.00
C PRO A 425 11.32 -21.63 -15.89
N GLU A 426 11.98 -22.72 -15.53
CA GLU A 426 11.90 -23.98 -16.31
C GLU A 426 10.57 -24.71 -16.07
N ARG A 427 9.87 -24.37 -14.99
CA ARG A 427 8.67 -25.07 -14.50
C ARG A 427 7.41 -24.23 -14.61
N VAL A 428 7.57 -22.91 -14.70
CA VAL A 428 6.49 -21.94 -14.84
C VAL A 428 6.50 -21.41 -16.27
N ALA A 429 5.58 -21.93 -17.08
CA ALA A 429 5.39 -21.49 -18.46
C ALA A 429 4.83 -20.07 -18.55
N GLY A 430 4.10 -19.60 -17.52
CA GLY A 430 3.58 -18.24 -17.41
C GLY A 430 2.80 -18.01 -16.14
N VAL A 431 2.45 -16.75 -15.86
CA VAL A 431 1.70 -16.33 -14.67
C VAL A 431 0.48 -15.49 -15.06
N VAL A 432 -0.66 -15.73 -14.42
CA VAL A 432 -1.87 -14.92 -14.55
C VAL A 432 -2.35 -14.50 -13.18
N LEU A 433 -2.36 -13.19 -12.92
CA LEU A 433 -2.88 -12.62 -11.68
C LEU A 433 -4.30 -12.07 -11.88
N ALA A 434 -5.21 -12.46 -11.01
CA ALA A 434 -6.58 -11.95 -11.02
C ALA A 434 -6.62 -10.44 -10.73
N GLY A 435 -5.77 -9.98 -9.82
CA GLY A 435 -5.54 -8.56 -9.52
C GLY A 435 -4.17 -8.07 -9.98
N GLY A 436 -3.73 -6.95 -9.42
CA GLY A 436 -2.40 -6.38 -9.67
C GLY A 436 -2.33 -5.38 -10.82
N SER A 437 -1.20 -4.69 -10.91
CA SER A 437 -0.90 -3.72 -11.98
C SER A 437 0.37 -4.14 -12.73
N PRO A 438 0.55 -3.74 -14.00
CA PRO A 438 1.79 -4.04 -14.75
C PRO A 438 3.06 -3.46 -14.12
N THR A 439 2.90 -2.48 -13.23
CA THR A 439 3.96 -1.81 -12.48
C THR A 439 4.18 -2.41 -11.09
N ALA A 440 3.40 -3.41 -10.68
CA ALA A 440 3.57 -4.07 -9.39
C ALA A 440 4.91 -4.83 -9.33
N HIS A 441 5.48 -4.93 -8.13
CA HIS A 441 6.79 -5.54 -7.90
C HIS A 441 6.86 -7.02 -8.34
N SER A 442 5.76 -7.75 -8.21
CA SER A 442 5.63 -9.11 -8.76
C SER A 442 5.75 -9.11 -10.29
N ALA A 443 5.09 -8.20 -11.00
CA ALA A 443 5.18 -8.05 -12.46
C ALA A 443 6.61 -7.72 -12.93
N ILE A 444 7.31 -6.84 -12.20
CA ILE A 444 8.71 -6.48 -12.49
C ILE A 444 9.64 -7.69 -12.32
N LEU A 445 9.49 -8.44 -11.23
CA LEU A 445 10.31 -9.63 -10.95
C LEU A 445 10.06 -10.77 -11.94
N LEU A 446 8.81 -10.94 -12.37
CA LEU A 446 8.45 -11.89 -13.43
C LEU A 446 9.13 -11.51 -14.76
N ARG A 447 9.14 -10.22 -15.09
CA ARG A 447 9.84 -9.68 -16.26
C ARG A 447 11.34 -9.87 -16.19
N ALA A 448 11.96 -9.61 -15.04
CA ALA A 448 13.39 -9.84 -14.84
C ALA A 448 13.78 -11.32 -15.00
N ARG A 449 12.87 -12.25 -14.66
CA ARG A 449 13.05 -13.70 -14.85
C ARG A 449 12.66 -14.21 -16.24
N GLY A 450 12.11 -13.35 -17.11
CA GLY A 450 11.62 -13.75 -18.43
C GLY A 450 10.41 -14.69 -18.37
N VAL A 451 9.63 -14.66 -17.29
CA VAL A 451 8.39 -15.46 -17.17
C VAL A 451 7.23 -14.64 -17.76
N PRO A 452 6.52 -15.13 -18.79
CA PRO A 452 5.38 -14.43 -19.36
C PRO A 452 4.29 -14.19 -18.33
N ALA A 453 3.73 -12.97 -18.27
CA ALA A 453 2.74 -12.64 -17.25
C ALA A 453 1.63 -11.69 -17.70
N LEU A 454 0.42 -11.95 -17.18
CA LEU A 454 -0.75 -11.08 -17.26
C LEU A 454 -1.25 -10.73 -15.86
N VAL A 455 -1.76 -9.52 -15.70
CA VAL A 455 -2.35 -9.02 -14.44
C VAL A 455 -3.74 -8.46 -14.69
N ALA A 456 -4.48 -8.18 -13.61
CA ALA A 456 -5.86 -7.70 -13.70
C ALA A 456 -6.77 -8.59 -14.59
N ALA A 457 -6.53 -9.90 -14.61
CA ALA A 457 -7.32 -10.85 -15.39
C ALA A 457 -8.75 -11.05 -14.85
N GLY A 458 -9.04 -10.51 -13.67
CA GLY A 458 -10.32 -10.63 -12.97
C GLY A 458 -10.47 -11.94 -12.19
N PRO A 459 -11.40 -12.00 -11.23
CA PRO A 459 -11.53 -13.14 -10.32
C PRO A 459 -11.94 -14.45 -11.01
N ALA A 460 -12.61 -14.38 -12.16
CA ALA A 460 -13.10 -15.56 -12.89
C ALA A 460 -11.98 -16.52 -13.33
N VAL A 461 -10.73 -16.04 -13.49
CA VAL A 461 -9.60 -16.90 -13.84
C VAL A 461 -9.25 -17.89 -12.73
N LEU A 462 -9.58 -17.57 -11.47
CA LEU A 462 -9.31 -18.42 -10.31
C LEU A 462 -10.19 -19.69 -10.30
N ASP A 463 -11.39 -19.59 -10.89
CA ASP A 463 -12.39 -20.67 -10.93
C ASP A 463 -12.09 -21.71 -12.02
N VAL A 464 -11.08 -21.47 -12.87
CA VAL A 464 -10.64 -22.41 -13.92
C VAL A 464 -10.11 -23.70 -13.27
N PRO A 465 -10.59 -24.89 -13.66
CA PRO A 465 -10.11 -26.16 -13.11
C PRO A 465 -8.61 -26.37 -13.33
N ASP A 466 -7.90 -26.88 -12.32
CA ASP A 466 -6.50 -27.30 -12.45
C ASP A 466 -6.36 -28.36 -13.57
N GLY A 467 -5.28 -28.25 -14.36
CA GLY A 467 -5.05 -29.09 -15.53
C GLY A 467 -5.62 -28.53 -16.84
N THR A 468 -6.51 -27.55 -16.79
CA THR A 468 -7.06 -26.90 -18.01
C THR A 468 -5.94 -26.24 -18.81
N PRO A 469 -5.80 -26.47 -20.12
CA PRO A 469 -4.77 -25.80 -20.92
C PRO A 469 -5.01 -24.28 -20.95
N ILE A 470 -3.97 -23.49 -20.67
CA ILE A 470 -3.99 -22.04 -20.75
C ILE A 470 -2.86 -21.56 -21.66
N VAL A 471 -3.17 -20.56 -22.47
CA VAL A 471 -2.19 -19.74 -23.19
C VAL A 471 -2.17 -18.34 -22.59
N VAL A 472 -0.96 -17.85 -22.34
CA VAL A 472 -0.66 -16.51 -21.86
C VAL A 472 0.24 -15.82 -22.88
N ASP A 473 -0.25 -14.81 -23.57
CA ASP A 473 0.59 -13.89 -24.34
C ASP A 473 0.77 -12.59 -23.54
N GLY A 474 1.85 -12.53 -22.76
CA GLY A 474 2.14 -11.43 -21.87
C GLY A 474 2.61 -10.15 -22.58
N ALA A 475 2.83 -10.21 -23.90
CA ALA A 475 3.09 -9.02 -24.72
C ALA A 475 1.78 -8.45 -25.30
N ALA A 476 0.90 -9.33 -25.81
CA ALA A 476 -0.37 -8.93 -26.42
C ALA A 476 -1.49 -8.65 -25.40
N GLY A 477 -1.33 -9.07 -24.14
CA GLY A 477 -2.42 -9.02 -23.16
C GLY A 477 -3.44 -10.14 -23.34
N GLU A 478 -3.10 -11.22 -24.05
CA GLU A 478 -4.05 -12.23 -24.50
C GLU A 478 -4.04 -13.46 -23.57
N LEU A 479 -5.19 -13.76 -22.97
CA LEU A 479 -5.42 -14.97 -22.17
C LEU A 479 -6.42 -15.87 -22.90
N VAL A 480 -6.01 -17.10 -23.23
CA VAL A 480 -6.90 -18.09 -23.84
C VAL A 480 -7.00 -19.31 -22.92
N VAL A 481 -8.20 -19.56 -22.40
CA VAL A 481 -8.51 -20.70 -21.53
C VAL A 481 -9.16 -21.79 -22.35
N ASP A 482 -8.71 -23.04 -22.18
CA ASP A 482 -9.16 -24.23 -22.92
C ASP A 482 -9.19 -24.02 -24.45
N PRO A 483 -8.06 -23.59 -25.07
CA PRO A 483 -8.01 -23.34 -26.51
C PRO A 483 -8.29 -24.61 -27.31
N ALA A 484 -9.04 -24.45 -28.41
CA ALA A 484 -9.20 -25.50 -29.41
C ALA A 484 -7.83 -25.94 -29.98
N PRO A 485 -7.67 -27.20 -30.44
CA PRO A 485 -6.38 -27.75 -30.84
C PRO A 485 -5.65 -26.95 -31.94
N ASP A 486 -6.38 -26.34 -32.86
CA ASP A 486 -5.88 -25.48 -33.92
C ASP A 486 -5.36 -24.13 -33.38
N VAL A 487 -6.10 -23.51 -32.47
CA VAL A 487 -5.67 -22.29 -31.76
C VAL A 487 -4.39 -22.56 -30.96
N LEU A 488 -4.36 -23.67 -30.21
CA LEU A 488 -3.18 -24.08 -29.44
C LEU A 488 -1.96 -24.36 -30.33
N ALA A 489 -2.15 -24.95 -31.51
CA ALA A 489 -1.08 -25.17 -32.48
C ALA A 489 -0.50 -23.84 -32.99
N ALA A 490 -1.36 -22.87 -33.34
CA ALA A 490 -0.93 -21.54 -33.78
C ALA A 490 -0.10 -20.79 -32.72
N PHE A 491 -0.49 -20.88 -31.45
CA PHE A 491 0.30 -20.30 -30.35
C PHE A 491 1.64 -21.01 -30.13
N ARG A 492 1.69 -22.34 -30.26
CA ARG A 492 2.95 -23.09 -30.18
C ARG A 492 3.92 -22.70 -31.30
N GLU A 493 3.42 -22.54 -32.53
CA GLU A 493 4.22 -22.05 -33.64
C GLU A 493 4.75 -20.63 -33.39
N ARG A 494 3.90 -19.72 -32.89
CA ARG A 494 4.31 -18.36 -32.49
C ARG A 494 5.39 -18.38 -31.40
N ALA A 495 5.20 -19.17 -30.35
CA ALA A 495 6.14 -19.29 -29.23
C ALA A 495 7.49 -19.85 -29.70
N ALA A 496 7.48 -20.90 -30.53
CA ALA A 496 8.71 -21.47 -31.11
C ALA A 496 9.45 -20.47 -32.00
N ALA A 497 8.73 -19.76 -32.88
CA ALA A 497 9.30 -18.73 -33.74
C ALA A 497 9.85 -17.52 -32.94
N GLN A 498 9.26 -17.20 -31.78
CA GLN A 498 9.78 -16.18 -30.88
C GLN A 498 11.06 -16.66 -30.18
N ALA A 499 11.06 -17.86 -29.60
CA ALA A 499 12.21 -18.41 -28.91
C ALA A 499 13.43 -18.58 -29.85
N GLU A 500 13.19 -18.99 -31.10
CA GLU A 500 14.23 -19.06 -32.12
C GLU A 500 14.82 -17.68 -32.43
N ARG A 501 13.95 -16.67 -32.62
CA ARG A 501 14.39 -15.28 -32.84
C ARG A 501 15.22 -14.77 -31.67
N GLU A 502 14.76 -14.95 -30.44
CA GLU A 502 15.51 -14.52 -29.25
C GLU A 502 16.86 -15.23 -29.11
N SER A 503 16.93 -16.52 -29.42
CA SER A 503 18.17 -17.28 -29.42
C SER A 503 19.16 -16.74 -30.47
N GLN A 504 18.68 -16.44 -31.68
CA GLN A 504 19.47 -15.80 -32.73
C GLN A 504 19.94 -14.39 -32.32
N ALA A 505 19.06 -13.60 -31.69
CA ALA A 505 19.37 -12.27 -31.16
C ALA A 505 20.53 -12.34 -30.16
N ARG A 506 20.43 -13.25 -29.19
CA ARG A 506 21.45 -13.47 -28.15
C ARG A 506 22.76 -13.96 -28.75
N GLY A 507 22.71 -14.89 -29.70
CA GLY A 507 23.90 -15.38 -30.42
C GLY A 507 24.64 -14.28 -31.20
N GLN A 508 23.94 -13.21 -31.59
CA GLN A 508 24.49 -12.06 -32.31
C GLN A 508 24.54 -10.78 -31.46
N ALA A 509 24.42 -10.88 -30.13
CA ALA A 509 24.36 -9.71 -29.25
C ALA A 509 25.62 -8.84 -29.33
N ALA A 510 26.79 -9.46 -29.47
CA ALA A 510 28.07 -8.76 -29.60
C ALA A 510 28.28 -8.09 -30.98
N ALA A 511 27.50 -8.46 -31.99
CA ALA A 511 27.64 -7.87 -33.32
C ALA A 511 27.08 -6.42 -33.34
N PRO A 512 27.66 -5.53 -34.15
CA PRO A 512 27.12 -4.19 -34.35
C PRO A 512 25.68 -4.21 -34.86
N ALA A 513 24.91 -3.17 -34.53
CA ALA A 513 23.57 -2.95 -35.06
C ALA A 513 23.65 -2.05 -36.30
N VAL A 514 23.74 -2.69 -37.46
CA VAL A 514 23.80 -2.03 -38.78
C VAL A 514 22.57 -2.45 -39.56
N THR A 515 21.80 -1.46 -40.00
CA THR A 515 20.61 -1.64 -40.86
C THR A 515 20.98 -2.27 -42.20
N ARG A 516 19.99 -2.81 -42.93
CA ARG A 516 20.17 -3.46 -44.24
C ARG A 516 20.77 -2.54 -45.29
N ASP A 517 20.49 -1.24 -45.20
CA ASP A 517 21.04 -0.18 -46.05
C ASP A 517 22.32 0.47 -45.50
N GLY A 518 22.92 -0.12 -44.46
CA GLY A 518 24.28 0.19 -44.02
C GLY A 518 24.42 1.32 -43.00
N VAL A 519 23.31 1.82 -42.44
CA VAL A 519 23.33 2.82 -41.36
C VAL A 519 23.59 2.14 -40.03
N SER A 520 24.65 2.56 -39.33
CA SER A 520 24.96 2.12 -37.97
C SER A 520 24.09 2.86 -36.94
N VAL A 521 23.54 2.12 -35.99
CA VAL A 521 22.81 2.63 -34.83
C VAL A 521 23.43 2.02 -33.58
N LEU A 522 23.77 2.84 -32.59
CA LEU A 522 24.26 2.33 -31.31
C LEU A 522 23.10 1.77 -30.49
N VAL A 523 23.28 0.60 -29.88
CA VAL A 523 22.31 0.04 -28.95
C VAL A 523 22.95 -0.08 -27.57
N GLY A 524 22.60 0.84 -26.70
CA GLY A 524 23.10 0.92 -25.33
C GLY A 524 22.13 0.31 -24.31
N ALA A 525 22.55 0.33 -23.05
CA ALA A 525 21.70 -0.06 -21.93
C ALA A 525 21.43 1.10 -20.95
N ASN A 526 20.22 1.11 -20.39
CA ASN A 526 19.81 1.88 -19.23
C ASN A 526 20.22 1.10 -17.97
N VAL A 527 20.98 1.71 -17.08
CA VAL A 527 21.49 1.08 -15.85
C VAL A 527 21.21 1.96 -14.64
N GLY A 528 20.88 1.34 -13.52
CA GLY A 528 20.73 1.99 -12.21
C GLY A 528 21.68 1.43 -11.16
N SER A 529 22.55 0.49 -11.50
CA SER A 529 23.53 -0.09 -10.57
C SER A 529 24.76 -0.65 -11.30
N PRO A 530 25.88 -0.91 -10.59
CA PRO A 530 27.01 -1.66 -11.16
C PRO A 530 26.63 -3.07 -11.64
N ALA A 531 25.67 -3.73 -10.98
CA ALA A 531 25.17 -5.05 -11.40
C ALA A 531 24.47 -4.98 -12.77
N ASP A 532 23.65 -3.95 -12.99
CA ASP A 532 23.01 -3.71 -14.28
C ASP A 532 24.05 -3.47 -15.39
N ALA A 533 25.15 -2.80 -15.07
CA ALA A 533 26.24 -2.55 -16.01
C ALA A 533 26.94 -3.86 -16.43
N ALA A 534 27.16 -4.78 -15.49
CA ALA A 534 27.67 -6.11 -15.80
C ALA A 534 26.69 -6.90 -16.68
N GLN A 535 25.39 -6.82 -16.39
CA GLN A 535 24.35 -7.44 -17.22
C GLN A 535 24.27 -6.81 -18.63
N ALA A 536 24.43 -5.48 -18.75
CA ALA A 536 24.49 -4.77 -20.01
C ALA A 536 25.67 -5.23 -20.86
N ALA A 537 26.84 -5.40 -20.25
CA ALA A 537 28.02 -5.93 -20.91
C ALA A 537 27.78 -7.35 -21.43
N ALA A 538 27.19 -8.23 -20.61
CA ALA A 538 26.84 -9.60 -20.98
C ALA A 538 25.78 -9.67 -22.10
N SER A 539 24.87 -8.69 -22.14
CA SER A 539 23.82 -8.56 -23.16
C SER A 539 24.30 -7.90 -24.45
N GLY A 540 25.60 -7.57 -24.53
CA GLY A 540 26.23 -7.04 -25.74
C GLY A 540 25.98 -5.55 -25.99
N ALA A 541 25.65 -4.75 -24.97
CA ALA A 541 25.41 -3.30 -25.14
C ALA A 541 26.63 -2.56 -25.70
N ASP A 542 26.44 -1.64 -26.64
CA ASP A 542 27.54 -0.88 -27.24
C ASP A 542 28.12 0.18 -26.28
N LEU A 543 27.29 0.63 -25.34
CA LEU A 543 27.58 1.59 -24.28
C LEU A 543 26.53 1.51 -23.16
N VAL A 544 26.75 2.24 -22.06
CA VAL A 544 25.66 2.64 -21.17
C VAL A 544 25.09 3.94 -21.76
N GLY A 545 23.88 3.88 -22.29
CA GLY A 545 23.22 5.05 -22.90
C GLY A 545 22.46 5.90 -21.87
N LEU A 546 22.23 5.35 -20.67
CA LEU A 546 21.74 6.09 -19.51
C LEU A 546 22.17 5.39 -18.22
N LEU A 547 23.04 6.03 -17.43
CA LEU A 547 23.26 5.74 -16.02
C LEU A 547 22.37 6.67 -15.20
N ARG A 548 21.34 6.08 -14.59
CA ARG A 548 20.49 6.74 -13.59
C ARG A 548 21.30 6.84 -12.30
N THR A 549 21.57 8.05 -11.82
CA THR A 549 22.44 8.26 -10.65
C THR A 549 21.70 8.23 -9.33
N GLU A 550 20.36 8.18 -9.36
CA GLU A 550 19.51 8.26 -8.18
C GLU A 550 19.79 7.14 -7.15
N PHE A 551 20.28 5.97 -7.59
CA PHE A 551 20.64 4.86 -6.70
C PHE A 551 21.70 5.21 -5.65
N LEU A 552 22.54 6.22 -5.92
CA LEU A 552 23.54 6.70 -4.97
C LEU A 552 22.95 7.67 -3.93
N PHE A 553 21.84 8.32 -4.25
CA PHE A 553 21.27 9.41 -3.47
C PHE A 553 20.07 8.95 -2.62
N LEU A 554 19.28 8.00 -3.12
CA LEU A 554 18.05 7.55 -2.48
C LEU A 554 18.32 6.64 -1.26
N GLY A 555 17.40 6.67 -0.30
CA GLY A 555 17.43 5.78 0.86
C GLY A 555 18.52 6.08 1.90
N ARG A 556 19.15 7.26 1.85
CA ARG A 556 20.23 7.70 2.74
C ARG A 556 19.82 8.91 3.58
N THR A 557 20.54 9.14 4.67
CA THR A 557 20.35 10.31 5.56
C THR A 557 21.27 11.47 5.23
N GLU A 558 22.23 11.27 4.33
CA GLU A 558 23.19 12.28 3.85
C GLU A 558 23.48 12.04 2.37
N ALA A 559 23.80 13.12 1.64
CA ALA A 559 24.18 13.06 0.23
C ALA A 559 25.52 12.34 0.06
N PRO A 560 25.71 11.55 -1.01
CA PRO A 560 26.98 10.88 -1.28
C PRO A 560 28.06 11.90 -1.64
N ASP A 561 29.25 11.74 -1.07
CA ASP A 561 30.37 12.62 -1.36
C ASP A 561 30.98 12.37 -2.75
N VAL A 562 31.96 13.20 -3.13
CA VAL A 562 32.62 13.12 -4.44
C VAL A 562 33.31 11.76 -4.64
N ASP A 563 33.97 11.24 -3.60
CA ASP A 563 34.77 10.02 -3.69
C ASP A 563 33.86 8.77 -3.78
N GLU A 564 32.74 8.75 -3.05
CA GLU A 564 31.69 7.72 -3.15
C GLU A 564 31.09 7.69 -4.57
N GLN A 565 30.75 8.86 -5.11
CA GLN A 565 30.19 8.97 -6.46
C GLN A 565 31.21 8.52 -7.53
N GLU A 566 32.44 8.98 -7.44
CA GLU A 566 33.54 8.61 -8.33
C GLU A 566 33.80 7.09 -8.33
N ALA A 567 33.83 6.47 -7.15
CA ALA A 567 34.00 5.03 -7.01
C ALA A 567 32.89 4.25 -7.72
N ALA A 568 31.63 4.63 -7.52
CA ALA A 568 30.49 3.99 -8.17
C ALA A 568 30.50 4.16 -9.69
N TYR A 569 30.81 5.36 -10.18
CA TYR A 569 30.92 5.63 -11.61
C TYR A 569 32.07 4.83 -12.27
N ARG A 570 33.21 4.67 -11.58
CA ARG A 570 34.30 3.80 -12.03
C ARG A 570 33.91 2.34 -12.09
N GLU A 571 33.14 1.85 -11.11
CA GLU A 571 32.68 0.46 -11.09
C GLU A 571 31.79 0.15 -12.31
N VAL A 572 30.86 1.05 -12.63
CA VAL A 572 30.02 0.95 -13.84
C VAL A 572 30.87 0.98 -15.12
N ALA A 573 31.83 1.89 -15.22
CA ALA A 573 32.76 1.98 -16.35
C ALA A 573 33.60 0.70 -16.53
N ALA A 574 34.09 0.14 -15.43
CA ALA A 574 34.89 -1.09 -15.43
C ALA A 574 34.08 -2.30 -15.89
N ALA A 575 32.83 -2.43 -15.46
CA ALA A 575 31.93 -3.51 -15.88
C ALA A 575 31.70 -3.55 -17.40
N LEU A 576 31.74 -2.37 -18.05
CA LEU A 576 31.64 -2.25 -19.49
C LEU A 576 32.97 -2.40 -20.24
N GLY A 577 34.09 -2.62 -19.56
CA GLY A 577 35.41 -2.73 -20.19
C GLY A 577 35.91 -1.41 -20.79
N GLY A 578 35.59 -0.26 -20.17
CA GLY A 578 36.05 1.06 -20.61
C GLY A 578 35.30 1.63 -21.82
N ARG A 579 34.15 1.04 -22.20
CA ARG A 579 33.21 1.66 -23.16
C ARG A 579 32.59 2.92 -22.57
N ARG A 580 32.05 3.77 -23.45
CA ARG A 580 31.41 5.04 -23.07
C ARG A 580 30.28 4.82 -22.07
N ILE A 581 30.18 5.69 -21.08
CA ILE A 581 29.05 5.75 -20.15
C ILE A 581 28.36 7.10 -20.24
N THR A 582 27.03 7.10 -20.39
CA THR A 582 26.22 8.32 -20.40
C THR A 582 25.63 8.55 -19.02
N LEU A 583 26.21 9.47 -18.26
CA LEU A 583 25.86 9.77 -16.88
C LEU A 583 24.84 10.90 -16.82
N ARG A 584 23.64 10.60 -16.33
CA ARG A 584 22.61 11.61 -16.08
C ARG A 584 22.81 12.20 -14.69
N THR A 585 22.95 13.51 -14.59
CA THR A 585 22.96 14.17 -13.26
C THR A 585 21.65 13.91 -12.53
N LEU A 586 21.64 14.10 -11.21
CA LEU A 586 20.54 13.74 -10.33
C LEU A 586 19.17 14.26 -10.85
N ASP A 587 18.22 13.34 -11.10
CA ASP A 587 16.84 13.63 -11.48
C ASP A 587 15.86 13.11 -10.42
N VAL A 588 15.78 13.88 -9.34
CA VAL A 588 14.81 13.71 -8.25
C VAL A 588 13.90 14.93 -8.17
N GLY A 589 12.72 14.75 -7.60
CA GLY A 589 11.71 15.77 -7.37
C GLY A 589 10.90 15.45 -6.12
N GLY A 590 9.78 16.14 -5.91
CA GLY A 590 8.90 15.90 -4.75
C GLY A 590 8.27 14.49 -4.71
N ASP A 591 8.33 13.73 -5.81
CA ASP A 591 7.91 12.31 -5.89
C ASP A 591 8.95 11.34 -5.32
N LYS A 592 10.20 11.79 -5.10
CA LYS A 592 11.32 10.99 -4.58
C LYS A 592 12.05 11.76 -3.49
N PRO A 593 11.49 11.86 -2.28
CA PRO A 593 12.01 12.72 -1.24
C PRO A 593 13.42 12.28 -0.81
N LEU A 594 14.31 13.25 -0.67
CA LEU A 594 15.64 13.07 -0.10
C LEU A 594 15.63 13.60 1.34
N PRO A 595 15.75 12.74 2.37
CA PRO A 595 15.61 13.17 3.78
C PRO A 595 16.55 14.31 4.20
N TYR A 596 17.72 14.41 3.55
CA TYR A 596 18.73 15.44 3.79
C TYR A 596 18.51 16.73 3.00
N LEU A 597 17.51 16.79 2.11
CA LEU A 597 17.10 17.99 1.40
C LEU A 597 15.69 18.38 1.85
N PRO A 598 15.53 19.47 2.63
CA PRO A 598 14.22 19.94 3.07
C PRO A 598 13.50 20.63 1.90
N LEU A 599 13.03 19.83 0.94
CA LEU A 599 12.21 20.31 -0.17
C LEU A 599 10.77 20.56 0.33
N PRO A 600 10.17 21.72 0.03
CA PRO A 600 8.77 21.94 0.36
C PRO A 600 7.89 20.97 -0.43
N ALA A 601 6.77 20.53 0.17
CA ALA A 601 5.78 19.76 -0.55
C ALA A 601 5.20 20.59 -1.70
N GLU A 602 5.08 19.98 -2.87
CA GLU A 602 4.54 20.62 -4.07
C GLU A 602 3.21 19.98 -4.46
N ALA A 603 2.25 20.78 -4.93
CA ALA A 603 0.97 20.26 -5.40
C ALA A 603 1.11 19.36 -6.64
N ASN A 604 2.14 19.59 -7.47
CA ASN A 604 2.42 18.81 -8.67
C ASN A 604 3.93 18.56 -8.79
N PRO A 605 4.48 17.55 -8.10
CA PRO A 605 5.93 17.29 -8.08
C PRO A 605 6.57 17.13 -9.46
N PHE A 606 5.86 16.49 -10.40
CA PHE A 606 6.33 16.34 -11.78
C PHE A 606 6.48 17.68 -12.52
N LEU A 607 5.79 18.75 -12.09
CA LEU A 607 5.88 20.08 -12.70
C LEU A 607 6.73 21.07 -11.89
N GLY A 608 7.31 20.63 -10.77
CA GLY A 608 7.95 21.51 -9.79
C GLY A 608 9.48 21.49 -9.80
N LEU A 609 10.07 21.61 -8.61
CA LEU A 609 11.50 21.70 -8.36
C LEU A 609 12.16 20.33 -8.46
N ARG A 610 12.50 19.92 -9.69
CA ARG A 610 13.11 18.64 -10.00
C ARG A 610 14.24 18.72 -11.03
N GLY A 611 15.08 17.69 -11.05
CA GLY A 611 16.20 17.57 -11.99
C GLY A 611 17.18 18.73 -11.87
N ILE A 612 17.58 19.32 -12.99
CA ILE A 612 18.58 20.41 -13.01
C ILE A 612 18.19 21.63 -12.15
N ARG A 613 16.88 21.84 -11.90
CA ARG A 613 16.38 22.99 -11.13
C ARG A 613 16.74 22.92 -9.66
N LEU A 614 17.04 21.73 -9.13
CA LEU A 614 17.51 21.58 -7.75
C LEU A 614 18.84 22.32 -7.50
N ALA A 615 19.65 22.53 -8.55
CA ALA A 615 20.92 23.22 -8.43
C ALA A 615 20.79 24.68 -7.97
N ASP A 616 19.63 25.32 -8.19
CA ASP A 616 19.40 26.70 -7.74
C ASP A 616 19.28 26.81 -6.22
N GLY A 617 18.66 25.81 -5.58
CA GLY A 617 18.52 25.73 -4.12
C GLY A 617 19.70 25.02 -3.44
N PHE A 618 20.31 24.06 -4.13
CA PHE A 618 21.31 23.15 -3.58
C PHE A 618 22.52 22.99 -4.54
N PRO A 619 23.28 24.07 -4.82
CA PRO A 619 24.34 24.05 -5.82
C PRO A 619 25.49 23.08 -5.50
N GLY A 620 25.71 22.77 -4.22
CA GLY A 620 26.73 21.81 -3.78
C GLY A 620 26.51 20.39 -4.33
N LEU A 621 25.26 19.94 -4.43
CA LEU A 621 24.94 18.61 -4.96
C LEU A 621 25.40 18.45 -6.41
N LEU A 622 25.07 19.44 -7.24
CA LEU A 622 25.48 19.43 -8.64
C LEU A 622 27.00 19.58 -8.75
N ALA A 623 27.62 20.47 -7.97
CA ALA A 623 29.06 20.67 -8.01
C ALA A 623 29.85 19.40 -7.69
N ASP A 624 29.47 18.68 -6.62
CA ASP A 624 30.13 17.45 -6.20
C ASP A 624 29.95 16.34 -7.25
N GLN A 625 28.74 16.21 -7.79
CA GLN A 625 28.45 15.23 -8.84
C GLN A 625 29.23 15.51 -10.14
N LEU A 626 29.36 16.79 -10.51
CA LEU A 626 30.14 17.19 -11.68
C LEU A 626 31.63 16.92 -11.49
N LEU A 627 32.18 17.19 -10.30
CA LEU A 627 33.57 16.89 -9.99
C LEU A 627 33.86 15.38 -10.06
N ALA A 628 33.00 14.56 -9.46
CA ALA A 628 33.10 13.10 -9.55
C ALA A 628 33.06 12.60 -11.02
N ALA A 629 32.13 13.13 -11.83
CA ALA A 629 32.03 12.79 -13.25
C ALA A 629 33.28 13.22 -14.04
N VAL A 630 33.85 14.39 -13.78
CA VAL A 630 35.08 14.89 -14.42
C VAL A 630 36.28 13.98 -14.07
N ARG A 631 36.42 13.56 -12.82
CA ARG A 631 37.49 12.63 -12.39
C ARG A 631 37.43 11.33 -13.16
N VAL A 632 36.25 10.72 -13.29
CA VAL A 632 36.05 9.50 -14.07
C VAL A 632 36.27 9.73 -15.57
N ALA A 633 35.87 10.89 -16.10
CA ALA A 633 36.02 11.24 -17.52
C ALA A 633 37.49 11.33 -17.97
N HIS A 634 38.45 11.48 -17.05
CA HIS A 634 39.88 11.40 -17.37
C HIS A 634 40.38 9.97 -17.63
N GLU A 635 39.63 8.96 -17.22
CA GLU A 635 40.00 7.55 -17.31
C GLU A 635 39.16 6.78 -18.32
N THR A 636 37.88 7.16 -18.46
CA THR A 636 36.90 6.52 -19.36
C THR A 636 36.13 7.57 -20.15
N PRO A 637 35.70 7.32 -21.40
CA PRO A 637 34.82 8.24 -22.11
C PRO A 637 33.47 8.40 -21.39
N VAL A 638 33.13 9.63 -21.01
CA VAL A 638 31.88 9.97 -20.30
C VAL A 638 31.05 10.92 -21.17
N SER A 639 29.76 10.64 -21.28
CA SER A 639 28.76 11.58 -21.79
C SER A 639 27.95 12.10 -20.60
N LEU A 640 28.16 13.33 -20.19
CA LEU A 640 27.40 13.96 -19.12
C LEU A 640 26.10 14.54 -19.68
N MET A 641 24.98 14.23 -19.03
CA MET A 641 23.65 14.65 -19.47
C MET A 641 22.86 15.32 -18.35
N PHE A 642 22.26 16.47 -18.65
CA PHE A 642 21.40 17.20 -17.72
C PHE A 642 19.90 16.89 -17.96
N PRO A 643 19.15 16.46 -16.92
CA PRO A 643 17.71 16.22 -16.99
C PRO A 643 16.89 17.51 -16.85
N MET A 644 15.61 17.47 -17.25
CA MET A 644 14.59 18.49 -17.02
C MET A 644 14.92 19.90 -17.55
N VAL A 645 15.88 20.02 -18.47
CA VAL A 645 16.22 21.29 -19.13
C VAL A 645 15.02 21.77 -19.91
N ALA A 646 14.56 22.98 -19.61
CA ALA A 646 13.46 23.69 -20.26
C ALA A 646 13.92 24.97 -20.96
N ALA A 647 14.98 25.61 -20.48
CA ALA A 647 15.53 26.87 -20.99
C ALA A 647 17.02 26.77 -21.30
N LEU A 648 17.49 27.57 -22.27
CA LEU A 648 18.90 27.60 -22.64
C LEU A 648 19.78 28.10 -21.48
N ASP A 649 19.28 29.05 -20.70
CA ASP A 649 20.00 29.61 -19.56
C ASP A 649 20.30 28.56 -18.47
N GLU A 650 19.42 27.57 -18.28
CA GLU A 650 19.67 26.44 -17.36
C GLU A 650 20.88 25.61 -17.84
N LEU A 651 20.96 25.31 -19.13
CA LEU A 651 22.12 24.61 -19.71
C LEU A 651 23.40 25.45 -19.61
N VAL A 652 23.33 26.76 -19.88
CA VAL A 652 24.49 27.65 -19.76
C VAL A 652 24.96 27.74 -18.30
N ALA A 653 24.06 27.75 -17.32
CA ALA A 653 24.41 27.69 -15.91
C ALA A 653 25.09 26.37 -15.55
N ALA A 654 24.54 25.24 -15.99
CA ALA A 654 25.12 23.92 -15.76
C ALA A 654 26.50 23.76 -16.42
N ARG A 655 26.70 24.31 -17.62
CA ARG A 655 28.01 24.33 -18.28
C ARG A 655 29.05 25.13 -17.50
N ARG A 656 28.67 26.27 -16.93
CA ARG A 656 29.56 27.05 -16.06
C ARG A 656 29.95 26.27 -14.80
N ALA A 657 29.01 25.53 -14.21
CA ALA A 657 29.30 24.65 -13.08
C ALA A 657 30.26 23.52 -13.48
N LEU A 658 30.10 22.95 -14.67
CA LEU A 658 31.02 21.95 -15.21
C LEU A 658 32.42 22.52 -15.45
N ASP A 659 32.52 23.71 -16.06
CA ASP A 659 33.81 24.37 -16.27
C ASP A 659 34.52 24.66 -14.92
N ALA A 660 33.76 24.98 -13.87
CA ALA A 660 34.29 25.13 -12.51
C ALA A 660 34.78 23.80 -11.92
N ALA A 661 34.06 22.69 -12.13
CA ALA A 661 34.50 21.36 -11.71
C ALA A 661 35.78 20.91 -12.45
N ILE A 662 35.88 21.17 -13.75
CA ILE A 662 37.10 20.92 -14.55
C ILE A 662 38.28 21.74 -14.01
N ALA A 663 38.05 23.01 -13.69
CA ALA A 663 39.08 23.87 -13.11
C ALA A 663 39.52 23.38 -11.71
N ALA A 664 38.57 22.90 -10.89
CA ALA A 664 38.85 22.36 -9.56
C ALA A 664 39.67 21.06 -9.61
N GLU A 665 39.41 20.18 -10.58
CA GLU A 665 40.21 18.97 -10.80
C GLU A 665 41.64 19.30 -11.28
N GLY A 666 41.83 20.42 -11.98
CA GLY A 666 43.16 20.95 -12.32
C GLY A 666 43.93 20.20 -13.41
N ARG A 667 43.32 19.17 -14.04
CA ARG A 667 43.91 18.35 -15.11
C ARG A 667 43.48 18.78 -16.53
N GLY A 668 42.68 19.84 -16.63
CA GLY A 668 42.12 20.33 -17.90
C GLY A 668 40.90 19.52 -18.37
N THR A 669 40.33 19.88 -19.51
CA THR A 669 39.14 19.19 -20.04
C THR A 669 39.46 17.73 -20.40
N PRO A 670 38.73 16.74 -19.85
CA PRO A 670 38.93 15.35 -20.22
C PRO A 670 38.63 15.11 -21.72
N PRO A 671 39.50 14.40 -22.46
CA PRO A 671 39.39 14.30 -23.93
C PRO A 671 38.16 13.53 -24.41
N GLY A 672 37.62 12.62 -23.60
CA GLY A 672 36.44 11.82 -23.91
C GLY A 672 35.11 12.40 -23.41
N LEU A 673 35.14 13.55 -22.73
CA LEU A 673 33.96 14.17 -22.14
C LEU A 673 33.06 14.76 -23.24
N GLN A 674 31.80 14.33 -23.25
CA GLN A 674 30.72 14.92 -24.04
C GLN A 674 29.67 15.50 -23.10
N VAL A 675 29.00 16.57 -23.52
CA VAL A 675 27.95 17.24 -22.76
C VAL A 675 26.66 17.25 -23.58
N GLY A 676 25.58 16.77 -23.00
CA GLY A 676 24.26 16.73 -23.63
C GLY A 676 23.14 17.09 -22.68
N ILE A 677 21.93 17.06 -23.20
CA ILE A 677 20.72 17.24 -22.41
C ILE A 677 19.72 16.11 -22.67
N MET A 678 18.96 15.79 -21.63
CA MET A 678 17.76 14.97 -21.79
C MET A 678 16.66 15.84 -22.37
N VAL A 679 16.17 15.50 -23.56
CA VAL A 679 15.05 16.19 -24.20
C VAL A 679 13.77 15.49 -23.78
N GLU A 680 13.24 15.92 -22.64
CA GLU A 680 12.02 15.38 -22.05
C GLU A 680 10.95 16.44 -21.77
N VAL A 681 11.29 17.73 -21.87
CA VAL A 681 10.34 18.83 -21.81
C VAL A 681 9.90 19.20 -23.24
N PRO A 682 8.59 19.26 -23.56
CA PRO A 682 8.11 19.58 -24.91
C PRO A 682 8.64 20.92 -25.45
N ALA A 683 8.76 21.93 -24.58
CA ALA A 683 9.35 23.21 -24.94
C ALA A 683 10.82 23.09 -25.40
N THR A 684 11.59 22.15 -24.85
CA THR A 684 12.97 21.89 -25.25
C THR A 684 13.04 21.21 -26.62
N ALA A 685 12.14 20.27 -26.89
CA ALA A 685 12.03 19.66 -28.22
C ALA A 685 11.74 20.71 -29.31
N LEU A 686 10.78 21.61 -29.07
CA LEU A 686 10.45 22.69 -30.00
C LEU A 686 11.57 23.73 -30.15
N LYS A 687 12.44 23.88 -29.15
CA LYS A 687 13.58 24.81 -29.15
C LYS A 687 14.91 24.14 -29.46
N ALA A 688 14.93 22.87 -29.87
CA ALA A 688 16.16 22.08 -30.00
C ALA A 688 17.26 22.78 -30.82
N ALA A 689 16.90 23.53 -31.87
CA ALA A 689 17.85 24.27 -32.69
C ALA A 689 18.68 25.31 -31.91
N ALA A 690 18.12 25.90 -30.86
CA ALA A 690 18.83 26.83 -29.98
C ALA A 690 19.85 26.14 -29.07
N PHE A 691 19.66 24.85 -28.77
CA PHE A 691 20.55 24.07 -27.93
C PHE A 691 21.72 23.44 -28.71
N VAL A 692 21.55 23.18 -30.01
CA VAL A 692 22.56 22.53 -30.87
C VAL A 692 23.99 23.09 -30.73
N PRO A 693 24.21 24.42 -30.66
CA PRO A 693 25.57 24.96 -30.50
C PRO A 693 26.22 24.69 -29.13
N HIS A 694 25.46 24.20 -28.16
CA HIS A 694 25.85 24.09 -26.75
C HIS A 694 25.92 22.64 -26.25
N VAL A 695 25.59 21.66 -27.11
CA VAL A 695 25.57 20.23 -26.77
C VAL A 695 26.29 19.41 -27.82
N ASP A 696 26.86 18.29 -27.39
CA ASP A 696 27.46 17.26 -28.24
C ASP A 696 26.42 16.19 -28.66
N PHE A 697 25.37 15.99 -27.84
CA PHE A 697 24.29 15.04 -28.10
C PHE A 697 22.96 15.46 -27.44
N PHE A 698 21.87 14.93 -27.97
CA PHE A 698 20.56 14.89 -27.32
C PHE A 698 20.23 13.45 -26.93
N SER A 699 19.59 13.24 -25.78
CA SER A 699 18.92 11.98 -25.48
C SER A 699 17.46 12.24 -25.14
N ILE A 700 16.54 11.65 -25.89
CA ILE A 700 15.11 11.86 -25.68
C ILE A 700 14.63 10.91 -24.59
N GLY A 701 14.15 11.48 -23.49
CA GLY A 701 13.47 10.76 -22.41
C GLY A 701 11.98 10.61 -22.75
N THR A 702 11.61 9.59 -23.53
CA THR A 702 10.22 9.46 -24.03
C THR A 702 9.19 9.28 -22.93
N ASN A 703 9.56 8.75 -21.76
CA ASN A 703 8.65 8.60 -20.63
C ASN A 703 8.12 9.96 -20.15
N ASP A 704 9.02 10.90 -19.83
CA ASP A 704 8.67 12.24 -19.37
C ASP A 704 8.14 13.11 -20.52
N LEU A 705 8.70 12.98 -21.74
CA LEU A 705 8.19 13.68 -22.92
C LEU A 705 6.73 13.36 -23.21
N THR A 706 6.36 12.07 -23.15
CA THR A 706 4.98 11.62 -23.35
C THR A 706 4.07 12.16 -22.25
N GLN A 707 4.50 12.05 -20.99
CA GLN A 707 3.75 12.57 -19.85
C GLN A 707 3.41 14.06 -20.00
N TYR A 708 4.41 14.89 -20.31
CA TYR A 708 4.18 16.33 -20.43
C TYR A 708 3.48 16.73 -21.72
N ALA A 709 3.73 16.03 -22.83
CA ALA A 709 3.07 16.32 -24.11
C ALA A 709 1.58 16.00 -24.07
N LEU A 710 1.20 14.91 -23.39
CA LEU A 710 -0.17 14.41 -23.32
C LEU A 710 -0.88 14.78 -22.01
N ALA A 711 -0.18 15.47 -21.10
CA ALA A 711 -0.65 15.77 -19.74
C ALA A 711 -1.19 14.53 -19.00
N ALA A 712 -0.52 13.39 -19.21
CA ALA A 712 -0.90 12.09 -18.67
C ALA A 712 0.20 11.58 -17.73
N GLU A 713 -0.03 11.73 -16.43
CA GLU A 713 0.92 11.27 -15.39
C GLU A 713 1.11 9.76 -15.47
N ARG A 714 2.35 9.29 -15.63
CA ARG A 714 2.66 7.86 -15.80
C ARG A 714 2.31 7.00 -14.58
N GLY A 715 2.28 7.60 -13.39
CA GLY A 715 1.93 6.93 -12.14
C GLY A 715 0.43 6.76 -11.95
N ASN A 716 -0.39 7.41 -12.78
CA ASN A 716 -1.84 7.41 -12.64
C ASN A 716 -2.48 6.34 -13.55
N PRO A 717 -3.01 5.23 -12.98
CA PRO A 717 -3.56 4.14 -13.80
C PRO A 717 -4.76 4.57 -14.66
N ALA A 718 -5.52 5.59 -14.23
CA ALA A 718 -6.66 6.10 -14.99
C ALA A 718 -6.24 6.81 -16.30
N LEU A 719 -4.97 7.22 -16.40
CA LEU A 719 -4.42 7.92 -17.56
C LEU A 719 -3.55 7.02 -18.45
N ALA A 720 -3.38 5.74 -18.11
CA ALA A 720 -2.49 4.82 -18.83
C ALA A 720 -2.83 4.70 -20.33
N ALA A 721 -4.12 4.74 -20.68
CA ALA A 721 -4.57 4.69 -22.07
C ALA A 721 -4.21 5.96 -22.88
N LEU A 722 -3.96 7.08 -22.21
CA LEU A 722 -3.52 8.33 -22.84
C LEU A 722 -2.00 8.40 -22.96
N ALA A 723 -1.25 7.75 -22.09
CA ALA A 723 0.21 7.85 -22.00
C ALA A 723 0.94 6.96 -23.03
N ASP A 724 0.66 7.13 -24.32
CA ASP A 724 1.25 6.33 -25.40
C ASP A 724 2.39 7.08 -26.12
N PRO A 725 3.64 6.57 -26.10
CA PRO A 725 4.76 7.21 -26.78
C PRO A 725 4.67 7.18 -28.31
N LEU A 726 3.77 6.37 -28.89
CA LEU A 726 3.48 6.35 -30.32
C LEU A 726 2.39 7.35 -30.73
N ASP A 727 1.94 8.20 -29.81
CA ASP A 727 1.06 9.31 -30.18
C ASP A 727 1.74 10.20 -31.24
N PRO A 728 1.05 10.53 -32.35
CA PRO A 728 1.61 11.38 -33.41
C PRO A 728 2.12 12.74 -32.91
N GLY A 729 1.52 13.31 -31.86
CA GLY A 729 2.00 14.52 -31.20
C GLY A 729 3.37 14.34 -30.56
N VAL A 730 3.60 13.21 -29.87
CA VAL A 730 4.90 12.87 -29.28
C VAL A 730 5.94 12.60 -30.37
N LEU A 731 5.57 11.84 -31.41
CA LEU A 731 6.46 11.57 -32.56
C LEU A 731 6.88 12.85 -33.29
N ARG A 732 6.00 13.85 -33.38
CA ARG A 732 6.34 15.18 -33.94
C ARG A 732 7.35 15.94 -33.09
N LEU A 733 7.33 15.78 -31.76
CA LEU A 733 8.35 16.36 -30.89
C LEU A 733 9.71 15.69 -31.13
N VAL A 734 9.73 14.36 -31.29
CA VAL A 734 10.94 13.61 -31.67
C VAL A 734 11.48 14.08 -33.02
N ASP A 735 10.62 14.15 -34.04
CA ASP A 735 10.97 14.64 -35.39
C ASP A 735 11.54 16.06 -35.34
N ALA A 736 10.96 16.96 -34.53
CA ALA A 736 11.48 18.31 -34.36
C ALA A 736 12.91 18.33 -33.81
N VAL A 737 13.22 17.46 -32.83
CA VAL A 737 14.58 17.31 -32.28
C VAL A 737 15.53 16.78 -33.34
N CYS A 738 15.16 15.70 -34.02
CA CYS A 738 15.99 15.09 -35.07
C CYS A 738 16.29 16.07 -36.21
N ARG A 739 15.30 16.84 -36.68
CA ARG A 739 15.48 17.86 -37.72
C ARG A 739 16.38 19.00 -37.26
N ALA A 740 16.23 19.45 -36.02
CA ALA A 740 17.06 20.51 -35.47
C ALA A 740 18.54 20.07 -35.35
N ALA A 741 18.76 18.85 -34.84
CA ALA A 741 20.08 18.25 -34.72
C ALA A 741 20.74 18.07 -36.10
N GLY A 742 20.01 17.51 -37.06
CA GLY A 742 20.56 17.12 -38.36
C GLY A 742 21.73 16.15 -38.19
N GLU A 743 22.77 16.28 -38.99
CA GLU A 743 24.00 15.48 -38.84
C GLU A 743 25.00 16.06 -37.83
N ARG A 744 24.69 17.21 -37.20
CA ARG A 744 25.63 17.94 -36.35
C ARG A 744 25.72 17.39 -34.93
N VAL A 745 24.62 16.83 -34.43
CA VAL A 745 24.45 16.39 -33.05
C VAL A 745 23.80 15.01 -33.08
N LEU A 746 24.35 14.06 -32.33
CA LEU A 746 23.77 12.73 -32.20
C LEU A 746 22.45 12.82 -31.43
N VAL A 747 21.42 12.14 -31.91
CA VAL A 747 20.14 11.99 -31.20
C VAL A 747 19.98 10.55 -30.73
N ALA A 748 19.91 10.39 -29.42
CA ALA A 748 19.64 9.16 -28.71
C ALA A 748 18.20 9.13 -28.17
N VAL A 749 17.71 7.94 -27.82
CA VAL A 749 16.47 7.73 -27.06
C VAL A 749 16.75 6.75 -25.93
N CYS A 750 16.41 7.10 -24.69
CA CYS A 750 16.63 6.26 -23.52
C CYS A 750 15.35 5.88 -22.76
N GLY A 751 14.18 6.34 -23.22
CA GLY A 751 12.90 5.89 -22.66
C GLY A 751 12.53 4.48 -23.12
N GLU A 752 11.57 3.86 -22.43
CA GLU A 752 11.24 2.43 -22.59
C GLU A 752 10.77 2.08 -24.00
N SER A 753 10.20 3.06 -24.73
CA SER A 753 9.80 2.92 -26.12
C SER A 753 10.94 2.48 -27.05
N ALA A 754 12.21 2.70 -26.70
CA ALA A 754 13.35 2.26 -27.52
C ALA A 754 13.43 0.72 -27.67
N ALA A 755 12.79 -0.04 -26.78
CA ALA A 755 12.73 -1.50 -26.85
C ALA A 755 11.53 -2.04 -27.66
N ASP A 756 10.54 -1.19 -27.97
CA ASP A 756 9.40 -1.58 -28.79
C ASP A 756 9.82 -1.60 -30.27
N PRO A 757 9.63 -2.72 -31.02
CA PRO A 757 10.11 -2.82 -32.39
C PRO A 757 9.48 -1.81 -33.36
N VAL A 758 8.21 -1.45 -33.16
CA VAL A 758 7.52 -0.46 -34.00
C VAL A 758 8.09 0.92 -33.72
N ALA A 759 8.22 1.30 -32.44
CA ALA A 759 8.83 2.56 -32.04
C ALA A 759 10.28 2.64 -32.50
N ALA A 760 11.11 1.62 -32.29
CA ALA A 760 12.50 1.58 -32.74
C ALA A 760 12.62 1.82 -34.26
N GLN A 761 11.74 1.21 -35.07
CA GLN A 761 11.67 1.48 -36.50
C GLN A 761 11.39 2.96 -36.78
N LEU A 762 10.34 3.53 -36.18
CA LEU A 762 9.94 4.92 -36.40
C LEU A 762 11.04 5.90 -35.94
N LEU A 763 11.60 5.68 -34.76
CA LEU A 763 12.67 6.50 -34.17
C LEU A 763 13.92 6.53 -35.09
N VAL A 764 14.38 5.37 -35.55
CA VAL A 764 15.52 5.29 -36.49
C VAL A 764 15.19 5.99 -37.81
N GLY A 765 13.96 5.81 -38.31
CA GLY A 765 13.44 6.49 -39.50
C GLY A 765 13.38 8.02 -39.37
N LEU A 766 13.08 8.53 -38.17
CA LEU A 766 13.09 9.97 -37.86
C LEU A 766 14.51 10.56 -37.75
N GLY A 767 15.53 9.73 -37.58
CA GLY A 767 16.93 10.18 -37.49
C GLY A 767 17.64 9.85 -36.20
N VAL A 768 17.02 9.07 -35.29
CA VAL A 768 17.69 8.58 -34.08
C VAL A 768 18.83 7.62 -34.45
N ARG A 769 19.98 7.76 -33.79
CA ARG A 769 21.19 6.96 -34.04
C ARG A 769 21.73 6.24 -32.81
N GLU A 770 21.06 6.38 -31.68
CA GLU A 770 21.31 5.60 -30.47
C GLU A 770 19.99 5.22 -29.79
N LEU A 771 19.82 3.95 -29.46
CA LEU A 771 18.69 3.41 -28.71
C LEU A 771 19.22 2.81 -27.41
N SER A 772 18.74 3.29 -26.27
CA SER A 772 19.12 2.75 -24.96
C SER A 772 17.92 2.08 -24.29
N THR A 773 18.07 0.82 -23.92
CA THR A 773 16.99 -0.03 -23.40
C THR A 773 17.39 -0.74 -22.11
N ALA A 774 16.48 -1.43 -21.44
CA ALA A 774 16.87 -2.32 -20.34
C ALA A 774 17.90 -3.37 -20.83
N PRO A 775 18.85 -3.82 -19.99
CA PRO A 775 19.90 -4.77 -20.41
C PRO A 775 19.38 -6.02 -21.14
N PRO A 776 18.31 -6.71 -20.67
CA PRO A 776 17.79 -7.90 -21.35
C PRO A 776 17.23 -7.64 -22.76
N ALA A 777 16.82 -6.41 -23.07
CA ALA A 777 16.24 -6.05 -24.36
C ALA A 777 17.30 -5.75 -25.43
N VAL A 778 18.55 -5.47 -25.05
CA VAL A 778 19.63 -5.09 -25.98
C VAL A 778 19.77 -6.05 -27.17
N PRO A 779 19.82 -7.39 -27.02
CA PRO A 779 19.97 -8.29 -28.15
C PRO A 779 18.82 -8.18 -29.16
N ALA A 780 17.58 -8.11 -28.68
CA ALA A 780 16.38 -8.00 -29.50
C ALA A 780 16.31 -6.63 -30.22
N THR A 781 16.67 -5.55 -29.53
CA THR A 781 16.77 -4.21 -30.14
C THR A 781 17.83 -4.18 -31.24
N LYS A 782 19.01 -4.78 -31.01
CA LYS A 782 20.05 -4.91 -32.04
C LYS A 782 19.58 -5.71 -33.25
N GLN A 783 18.88 -6.82 -33.02
CA GLN A 783 18.29 -7.60 -34.10
C GLN A 783 17.27 -6.78 -34.89
N THR A 784 16.38 -6.07 -34.20
CA THR A 784 15.36 -5.20 -34.82
C THR A 784 16.04 -4.21 -35.76
N VAL A 785 17.08 -3.49 -35.29
CA VAL A 785 17.85 -2.56 -36.13
C VAL A 785 18.43 -3.25 -37.37
N ARG A 786 19.02 -4.44 -37.23
CA ARG A 786 19.60 -5.19 -38.37
C ARG A 786 18.57 -5.61 -39.42
N GLU A 787 17.30 -5.66 -39.05
CA GLU A 787 16.20 -5.98 -39.94
C GLU A 787 15.60 -4.74 -40.64
N LEU A 788 15.95 -3.53 -40.18
CA LEU A 788 15.47 -2.28 -40.75
C LEU A 788 16.17 -1.92 -42.06
N ASP A 789 15.44 -1.19 -42.89
CA ASP A 789 15.94 -0.35 -43.97
C ASP A 789 15.54 1.09 -43.61
N VAL A 790 16.51 2.00 -43.47
CA VAL A 790 16.25 3.36 -42.97
C VAL A 790 15.34 4.14 -43.92
N SER A 791 15.46 3.92 -45.23
CA SER A 791 14.61 4.59 -46.22
C SER A 791 13.14 4.18 -46.06
N GLN A 792 12.87 2.89 -45.85
CA GLN A 792 11.52 2.39 -45.57
C GLN A 792 11.00 2.85 -44.21
N ALA A 793 11.87 2.83 -43.19
CA ALA A 793 11.53 3.31 -41.85
C ALA A 793 11.17 4.81 -41.85
N ALA A 794 11.90 5.63 -42.59
CA ALA A 794 11.62 7.06 -42.75
C ALA A 794 10.27 7.31 -43.45
N HIS A 795 9.92 6.50 -44.45
CA HIS A 795 8.61 6.58 -45.08
C HIS A 795 7.48 6.27 -44.09
N ARG A 796 7.58 5.17 -43.34
CA ARG A 796 6.62 4.81 -42.28
C ARG A 796 6.54 5.87 -41.19
N ALA A 797 7.67 6.44 -40.78
CA ALA A 797 7.70 7.54 -39.82
C ALA A 797 6.93 8.75 -40.34
N SER A 798 7.08 9.12 -41.62
CA SER A 798 6.31 10.21 -42.22
C SER A 798 4.79 9.96 -42.20
N GLU A 799 4.34 8.72 -42.42
CA GLU A 799 2.93 8.35 -42.33
C GLU A 799 2.44 8.44 -40.88
N ALA A 800 3.21 7.89 -39.93
CA ALA A 800 2.88 7.92 -38.50
C ALA A 800 2.72 9.34 -37.95
N LEU A 801 3.53 10.30 -38.40
CA LEU A 801 3.42 11.72 -38.02
C LEU A 801 2.08 12.38 -38.42
N THR A 802 1.34 11.75 -39.36
CA THR A 802 0.05 12.23 -39.87
C THR A 802 -1.14 11.37 -39.46
N ALA A 803 -0.91 10.30 -38.70
CA ALA A 803 -1.97 9.42 -38.23
C ALA A 803 -2.90 10.12 -37.22
N ASP A 804 -4.11 9.59 -37.05
CA ASP A 804 -5.12 10.13 -36.12
C ASP A 804 -4.85 9.74 -34.65
N GLY A 805 -3.97 8.78 -34.39
CA GLY A 805 -3.62 8.34 -33.04
C GLY A 805 -2.75 7.07 -33.00
N PRO A 806 -2.34 6.61 -31.81
CA PRO A 806 -1.38 5.51 -31.66
C PRO A 806 -1.81 4.18 -32.28
N ALA A 807 -3.11 3.87 -32.28
CA ALA A 807 -3.63 2.64 -32.89
C ALA A 807 -3.41 2.61 -34.41
N ALA A 808 -3.61 3.75 -35.08
CA ALA A 808 -3.36 3.89 -36.52
C ALA A 808 -1.87 3.86 -36.85
N VAL A 809 -1.00 4.29 -35.93
CA VAL A 809 0.47 4.16 -36.06
C VAL A 809 0.90 2.69 -36.02
N ARG A 810 0.34 1.89 -35.09
CA ARG A 810 0.67 0.45 -34.98
C ARG A 810 0.06 -0.39 -36.10
N HIS A 811 -1.12 0.00 -36.60
CA HIS A 811 -1.86 -0.71 -37.63
C HIS A 811 -2.20 0.23 -38.80
N PRO A 812 -1.20 0.61 -39.62
CA PRO A 812 -1.43 1.43 -40.81
C PRO A 812 -2.34 0.69 -41.81
N ARG A 813 -3.24 1.43 -42.45
CA ARG A 813 -4.25 0.89 -43.39
C ARG A 813 -3.68 0.51 -44.75
#